data_AF-A0A1W1XC98-F1
#
_entry.id   AF-A0A1W1XC98-F1
#
_cell.length_a   1.000
_cell.length_b   1.000
_cell.length_c   1.000
_cell.angle_alpha   90.00
_cell.angle_beta   90.00
_cell.angle_gamma   90.00
#
_symmetry.space_group_name_H-M   'P 1'
#
loop_
_entity.id
_entity.type
_entity.pdbx_description
1 polymer ?
#
loop_
_entity_poly.entity_id
_entity_poly.type
_entity_poly.pdbx_seq_one_letter_code
_entity_poly.pdbx_strand_id
1 'polypeptide(L)'
;MGISNKIKISVRDLIELVLRYGDLVSSFSGTNRNVEAIKAHQKIQKNSKENYTSEVSISHTVIKDNIEIEINGRIDGVITKDSDVIIDEIKTTTNDLENIDEEYNLLHWAQVNCYAYFYCLNFERHSIFTRLSYYQMDSGDIKYFSKQNTILELKNFFDDIIDKFIYLAKFKNKLHIERNLSIEKLKFPYNNYRKGQREFSVAVYRTIMENRKLFVKAPTGIGKTMGVIFPSIKALKEGLISKIFYTTAKTTTANEAKKALDVLKHNGLKLKAVFVTAKDKVCFKEETNCDPEVCQYAKGHFNRINEAVVSILDEDLLTKEIIQKYAKQHKVCPFEFSLDLTNWCDVVVCDYNYIFDPRVYLRRFFMEDGGDYALLIDEAHNLIDRSREMYSAELYKKEILNLKNMTKENFKALSKALNKINSTMIKMRNACTDQKVDFITEKTPPKEIIKPLNNFLKEAEKHFQVDEESEIDENILDFYFKATAFVRTYEYFDEKYVTYTENNFDDLKLKIFCIDPSVRLSEFLKKVKSAVFFSATLTPMDYFMKLLGGNDESYKANFESPFDNNNLCLLLDDNISTKYLERKNSYKKIAETIHRCISKKTGNYIVFFPSYEYMNNVLEIFKHKAEHIKIINQKSNMDEVDKGQFIKAFSEKNKETLLGFAVLGGAFSEGLDLAGEKLIGVFIIGVGLPKISLENNIIKEHFSGNNKEGFLYAYVYPGMNKVLQAAGRVIRTESDRGFVVLMDKRYRERQYKNIMPVGWSDIKRINIPNKNDECIISDFWHNHHDVNN
;
A
#
# COMPACT_ATOMS: atom_id res chain seq x y z
N MET A 1 5.00 23.92 -24.22
CA MET A 1 6.44 24.00 -24.50
C MET A 1 6.93 22.58 -24.73
N GLY A 2 7.58 22.34 -25.87
CA GLY A 2 7.95 20.99 -26.32
C GLY A 2 8.82 20.28 -25.29
N ILE A 3 8.43 19.06 -24.95
CA ILE A 3 9.29 18.12 -24.22
C ILE A 3 10.61 18.07 -25.01
N SER A 4 11.75 18.22 -24.33
CA SER A 4 13.04 18.18 -25.01
C SER A 4 13.12 16.91 -25.83
N ASN A 5 13.42 17.03 -27.12
CA ASN A 5 13.71 15.89 -27.99
C ASN A 5 14.98 15.12 -27.56
N LYS A 6 15.56 15.45 -26.41
CA LYS A 6 16.71 14.79 -25.80
C LYS A 6 16.23 13.78 -24.76
N ILE A 7 16.55 12.52 -24.97
CA ILE A 7 16.33 11.42 -24.03
C ILE A 7 17.68 10.95 -23.54
N LYS A 8 17.85 10.80 -22.23
CA LYS A 8 19.02 10.14 -21.64
C LYS A 8 18.61 8.78 -21.12
N ILE A 9 19.36 7.73 -21.46
CA ILE A 9 19.09 6.36 -21.01
C ILE A 9 20.40 5.59 -20.82
N SER A 10 20.47 4.69 -19.85
CA SER A 10 21.61 3.79 -19.74
C SER A 10 21.47 2.62 -20.74
N VAL A 11 22.59 2.04 -21.17
CA VAL A 11 22.57 0.82 -22.01
C VAL A 11 21.76 -0.29 -21.35
N ARG A 12 21.88 -0.43 -20.03
CA ARG A 12 21.14 -1.43 -19.25
C ARG A 12 19.63 -1.20 -19.34
N ASP A 13 19.17 0.00 -19.04
CA ASP A 13 17.73 0.33 -19.06
C ASP A 13 17.14 0.20 -20.46
N LEU A 14 17.92 0.57 -21.49
CA LEU A 14 17.53 0.42 -22.89
C LEU A 14 17.27 -1.05 -23.23
N ILE A 15 18.18 -1.93 -22.84
CA ILE A 15 18.08 -3.37 -23.10
C ILE A 15 16.95 -4.00 -22.29
N GLU A 16 16.85 -3.71 -21.00
CA GLU A 16 15.77 -4.22 -20.15
C GLU A 16 14.39 -3.72 -20.62
N LEU A 17 14.31 -2.54 -21.23
CA LEU A 17 13.06 -2.05 -21.80
C LEU A 17 12.68 -2.76 -23.10
N VAL A 18 13.64 -2.95 -24.00
CA VAL A 18 13.40 -3.39 -25.38
C VAL A 18 13.44 -4.91 -25.56
N LEU A 19 14.37 -5.59 -24.88
CA LEU A 19 14.73 -6.98 -25.14
C LEU A 19 14.29 -7.95 -24.04
N ARG A 20 13.41 -7.53 -23.12
CA ARG A 20 12.87 -8.39 -22.05
C ARG A 20 12.46 -9.77 -22.60
N TYR A 21 13.04 -10.82 -22.04
CA TYR A 21 12.85 -12.21 -22.46
C TYR A 21 12.94 -13.15 -21.25
N GLY A 22 12.25 -14.28 -21.30
CA GLY A 22 12.23 -15.31 -20.27
C GLY A 22 10.89 -15.51 -19.57
N ASP A 23 10.93 -16.37 -18.56
CA ASP A 23 9.79 -16.75 -17.74
C ASP A 23 9.68 -15.84 -16.51
N LEU A 24 8.48 -15.73 -15.93
CA LEU A 24 8.35 -15.25 -14.56
C LEU A 24 8.80 -16.35 -13.63
N VAL A 25 10.07 -16.33 -13.28
CA VAL A 25 10.59 -17.22 -12.27
C VAL A 25 10.40 -16.54 -10.91
N SER A 26 9.95 -17.28 -9.91
CA SER A 26 10.16 -16.92 -8.50
C SER A 26 11.64 -17.08 -8.11
N SER A 27 12.55 -16.68 -9.01
CA SER A 27 13.99 -16.83 -8.82
C SER A 27 14.42 -15.90 -7.71
N PHE A 28 14.89 -16.52 -6.65
CA PHE A 28 15.45 -15.86 -5.50
C PHE A 28 16.58 -14.90 -5.91
N SER A 29 16.35 -13.58 -5.76
CA SER A 29 17.41 -12.57 -5.86
C SER A 29 17.81 -12.13 -4.45
N GLY A 30 18.84 -12.76 -3.90
CA GLY A 30 19.35 -12.46 -2.55
C GLY A 30 19.66 -10.97 -2.35
N THR A 31 19.43 -10.46 -1.14
CA THR A 31 19.46 -9.02 -0.84
C THR A 31 20.86 -8.40 -0.79
N ASN A 32 21.93 -9.20 -0.73
CA ASN A 32 23.32 -8.74 -0.65
C ASN A 32 24.09 -8.78 -1.98
N ARG A 33 23.45 -9.20 -3.08
CA ARG A 33 24.11 -9.40 -4.38
C ARG A 33 24.89 -8.18 -4.85
N ASN A 34 24.38 -6.96 -4.67
CA ASN A 34 25.05 -5.76 -5.20
C ASN A 34 26.39 -5.46 -4.51
N VAL A 35 26.50 -5.61 -3.19
CA VAL A 35 27.74 -5.30 -2.45
C VAL A 35 28.79 -6.39 -2.70
N GLU A 36 28.36 -7.65 -2.75
CA GLU A 36 29.25 -8.77 -3.03
C GLU A 36 29.68 -8.80 -4.51
N ALA A 37 28.79 -8.43 -5.44
CA ALA A 37 29.11 -8.25 -6.85
C ALA A 37 30.18 -7.17 -7.08
N ILE A 38 30.06 -6.02 -6.41
CA ILE A 38 31.09 -4.96 -6.47
C ILE A 38 32.44 -5.49 -5.98
N LYS A 39 32.48 -6.26 -4.89
CA LYS A 39 33.72 -6.86 -4.37
C LYS A 39 34.30 -7.90 -5.32
N ALA A 40 33.45 -8.70 -5.98
CA ALA A 40 33.86 -9.67 -6.97
C ALA A 40 34.46 -8.98 -8.21
N HIS A 41 33.80 -7.92 -8.74
CA HIS A 41 34.34 -7.11 -9.84
C HIS A 41 35.73 -6.57 -9.47
N GLN A 42 35.88 -5.97 -8.28
CA GLN A 42 37.17 -5.47 -7.81
C GLN A 42 38.25 -6.56 -7.70
N LYS A 43 37.88 -7.79 -7.33
CA LYS A 43 38.80 -8.92 -7.22
C LYS A 43 39.27 -9.41 -8.60
N ILE A 44 38.37 -9.51 -9.57
CA ILE A 44 38.68 -9.91 -10.96
C ILE A 44 39.55 -8.84 -11.63
N GLN A 45 39.21 -7.57 -11.44
CA GLN A 45 39.98 -6.44 -11.95
C GLN A 45 41.41 -6.44 -11.38
N LYS A 46 41.58 -6.67 -10.07
CA LYS A 46 42.91 -6.74 -9.42
C LYS A 46 43.75 -7.95 -9.85
N ASN A 47 43.12 -9.06 -10.22
CA ASN A 47 43.80 -10.27 -10.67
C ASN A 47 44.12 -10.25 -12.19
N SER A 48 43.64 -9.24 -12.92
CA SER A 48 43.87 -9.10 -14.36
C SER A 48 45.21 -8.44 -14.67
N LYS A 49 45.94 -8.95 -15.68
CA LYS A 49 47.32 -8.54 -16.06
C LYS A 49 47.42 -7.07 -16.55
N GLU A 50 48.65 -6.59 -16.79
CA GLU A 50 49.04 -5.21 -17.19
C GLU A 50 48.28 -4.56 -18.37
N ASN A 51 47.41 -5.28 -19.09
CA ASN A 51 46.66 -4.78 -20.24
C ASN A 51 45.14 -4.69 -20.01
N TYR A 52 44.68 -4.59 -18.77
CA TYR A 52 43.26 -4.48 -18.40
C TYR A 52 42.94 -3.07 -17.90
N THR A 53 42.03 -2.36 -18.58
CA THR A 53 41.47 -1.09 -18.09
C THR A 53 40.09 -1.35 -17.51
N SER A 54 39.90 -1.08 -16.23
CA SER A 54 38.61 -1.26 -15.55
C SER A 54 37.70 -0.05 -15.74
N GLU A 55 36.39 -0.30 -15.74
CA GLU A 55 35.37 0.71 -15.46
C GLU A 55 35.35 1.91 -16.42
N VAL A 56 35.46 1.62 -17.72
CA VAL A 56 35.54 2.63 -18.78
C VAL A 56 34.16 3.21 -19.05
N SER A 57 34.00 4.52 -18.81
CA SER A 57 32.77 5.23 -19.15
C SER A 57 32.66 5.42 -20.66
N ILE A 58 31.51 5.08 -21.21
CA ILE A 58 31.26 5.21 -22.64
C ILE A 58 29.89 5.82 -22.89
N SER A 59 29.78 6.58 -23.98
CA SER A 59 28.51 7.15 -24.40
C SER A 59 28.44 7.25 -25.92
N HIS A 60 27.23 7.20 -26.42
CA HIS A 60 26.94 7.43 -27.83
C HIS A 60 25.63 8.20 -27.94
N THR A 61 25.59 9.18 -28.85
CA THR A 61 24.38 9.97 -29.11
C THR A 61 23.85 9.63 -30.49
N VAL A 62 22.61 9.17 -30.55
CA VAL A 62 21.91 8.88 -31.80
C VAL A 62 20.87 9.95 -32.04
N ILE A 63 20.82 10.49 -33.26
CA ILE A 63 19.74 11.37 -33.69
C ILE A 63 18.96 10.64 -34.78
N LYS A 64 17.72 10.27 -34.47
CA LYS A 64 16.82 9.60 -35.42
C LYS A 64 15.38 10.06 -35.20
N ASP A 65 14.68 10.34 -36.30
CA ASP A 65 13.30 10.85 -36.30
C ASP A 65 13.08 12.10 -35.42
N ASN A 66 14.02 13.04 -35.44
CA ASN A 66 14.07 14.25 -34.61
C ASN A 66 14.16 14.00 -33.10
N ILE A 67 14.48 12.78 -32.66
CA ILE A 67 14.77 12.44 -31.26
C ILE A 67 16.28 12.25 -31.14
N GLU A 68 16.89 12.99 -30.22
CA GLU A 68 18.28 12.85 -29.79
C GLU A 68 18.29 11.95 -28.55
N ILE A 69 18.99 10.82 -28.64
CA ILE A 69 19.08 9.83 -27.55
C ILE A 69 20.54 9.75 -27.15
N GLU A 70 20.84 10.23 -25.95
CA GLU A 70 22.14 10.07 -25.31
C GLU A 70 22.13 8.78 -24.50
N ILE A 71 22.92 7.81 -24.94
CA ILE A 71 23.00 6.49 -24.32
C ILE A 71 24.33 6.39 -23.63
N ASN A 72 24.31 6.12 -22.33
CA ASN A 72 25.51 6.02 -21.51
C ASN A 72 25.66 4.62 -20.92
N GLY A 73 26.90 4.27 -20.62
CA GLY A 73 27.25 2.96 -20.10
C GLY A 73 28.60 2.96 -19.45
N ARG A 74 28.87 1.89 -18.71
CA ARG A 74 30.16 1.65 -18.09
C ARG A 74 30.58 0.23 -18.43
N ILE A 75 31.72 0.14 -19.11
CA ILE A 75 32.33 -1.14 -19.49
C ILE A 75 33.10 -1.65 -18.27
N ASP A 76 32.83 -2.87 -17.82
CA ASP A 76 33.54 -3.46 -16.68
C ASP A 76 35.04 -3.64 -16.94
N GLY A 77 35.40 -4.02 -18.17
CA GLY A 77 36.78 -4.24 -18.58
C GLY A 77 37.04 -4.02 -20.07
N VAL A 78 38.18 -3.40 -20.37
CA VAL A 78 38.76 -3.37 -21.72
C VAL A 78 40.13 -4.03 -21.67
N ILE A 79 40.32 -5.09 -22.46
CA ILE A 79 41.58 -5.83 -22.54
C ILE A 79 42.20 -5.61 -23.90
N THR A 80 43.44 -5.13 -23.92
CA THR A 80 44.22 -4.93 -25.16
C THR A 80 45.30 -6.01 -25.27
N LYS A 81 45.22 -6.88 -26.27
CA LYS A 81 46.25 -7.88 -26.57
C LYS A 81 46.76 -7.66 -27.98
N ASP A 82 48.00 -7.20 -28.11
CA ASP A 82 48.60 -6.86 -29.40
C ASP A 82 47.70 -5.91 -30.23
N SER A 83 47.12 -6.38 -31.34
CA SER A 83 46.16 -5.63 -32.17
C SER A 83 44.71 -5.79 -31.74
N ASP A 84 44.38 -6.81 -30.95
CA ASP A 84 43.02 -7.19 -30.59
C ASP A 84 42.55 -6.48 -29.31
N VAL A 85 41.29 -6.04 -29.34
CA VAL A 85 40.62 -5.43 -28.19
C VAL A 85 39.44 -6.30 -27.80
N ILE A 86 39.33 -6.58 -26.50
CA ILE A 86 38.25 -7.36 -25.91
C ILE A 86 37.47 -6.46 -24.94
N ILE A 87 36.17 -6.32 -25.17
CA ILE A 87 35.23 -5.66 -24.27
C ILE A 87 34.63 -6.73 -23.37
N ASP A 88 34.86 -6.61 -22.08
CA ASP A 88 34.50 -7.58 -21.07
C ASP A 88 33.36 -7.04 -20.20
N GLU A 89 32.29 -7.82 -20.10
CA GLU A 89 31.18 -7.59 -19.18
C GLU A 89 31.21 -8.70 -18.12
N ILE A 90 31.30 -8.29 -16.86
CA ILE A 90 31.42 -9.20 -15.72
C ILE A 90 30.03 -9.37 -15.10
N LYS A 91 29.64 -10.63 -14.89
CA LYS A 91 28.39 -10.99 -14.23
C LYS A 91 28.69 -11.91 -13.06
N THR A 92 28.17 -11.56 -11.90
CA THR A 92 28.25 -12.44 -10.73
C THR A 92 27.06 -13.37 -10.67
N THR A 93 27.33 -14.65 -10.45
CA THR A 93 26.33 -15.69 -10.33
C THR A 93 26.57 -16.53 -9.09
N THR A 94 25.49 -17.06 -8.55
CA THR A 94 25.53 -18.12 -7.54
C THR A 94 25.31 -19.50 -8.15
N ASN A 95 24.82 -19.56 -9.40
CA ASN A 95 24.57 -20.81 -10.10
C ASN A 95 25.88 -21.49 -10.48
N ASP A 96 25.84 -22.81 -10.61
CA ASP A 96 26.97 -23.58 -11.11
C ASP A 96 27.36 -23.09 -12.52
N LEU A 97 28.66 -22.92 -12.74
CA LEU A 97 29.20 -22.52 -14.04
C LEU A 97 28.99 -23.60 -15.11
N GLU A 98 28.79 -24.87 -14.73
CA GLU A 98 28.46 -25.95 -15.67
C GLU A 98 27.12 -25.70 -16.38
N ASN A 99 26.14 -25.13 -15.67
CA ASN A 99 24.78 -24.85 -16.18
C ASN A 99 24.66 -23.52 -16.94
N ILE A 100 25.73 -22.74 -16.99
CA ILE A 100 25.77 -21.51 -17.76
C ILE A 100 26.41 -21.82 -19.09
N ASP A 101 25.66 -21.72 -20.17
CA ASP A 101 26.16 -21.79 -21.54
C ASP A 101 26.20 -20.41 -22.20
N GLU A 102 26.49 -20.39 -23.49
CA GLU A 102 26.58 -19.17 -24.27
C GLU A 102 25.22 -18.48 -24.50
N GLU A 103 24.11 -19.22 -24.39
CA GLU A 103 22.74 -18.73 -24.58
C GLU A 103 22.03 -18.40 -23.26
N TYR A 104 22.66 -18.69 -22.12
CA TYR A 104 22.16 -18.50 -20.76
C TYR A 104 21.46 -17.16 -20.52
N ASN A 105 22.01 -16.05 -21.03
CA ASN A 105 21.36 -14.75 -20.92
C ASN A 105 21.70 -13.82 -22.09
N LEU A 106 20.73 -13.70 -23.00
CA LEU A 106 20.82 -12.86 -24.18
C LEU A 106 20.90 -11.35 -23.86
N LEU A 107 20.39 -10.90 -22.70
CA LEU A 107 20.48 -9.49 -22.28
C LEU A 107 21.93 -9.11 -21.93
N HIS A 108 22.70 -10.04 -21.37
CA HIS A 108 24.12 -9.81 -21.08
C HIS A 108 24.92 -9.62 -22.37
N TRP A 109 24.66 -10.46 -23.38
CA TRP A 109 25.23 -10.28 -24.72
C TRP A 109 24.81 -8.95 -25.35
N ALA A 110 23.54 -8.57 -25.22
CA ALA A 110 23.07 -7.29 -25.72
C ALA A 110 23.85 -6.11 -25.11
N GLN A 111 24.16 -6.19 -23.82
CA GLN A 111 24.84 -5.12 -23.09
C GLN A 111 26.29 -4.97 -23.56
N VAL A 112 27.05 -6.06 -23.62
CA VAL A 112 28.45 -6.03 -24.08
C VAL A 112 28.55 -5.66 -25.57
N ASN A 113 27.57 -6.04 -26.39
CA ASN A 113 27.53 -5.67 -27.81
C ASN A 113 27.32 -4.16 -28.01
N CYS A 114 26.43 -3.53 -27.23
CA CYS A 114 26.27 -2.06 -27.24
C CYS A 114 27.56 -1.35 -26.83
N TYR A 115 28.22 -1.83 -25.78
CA TYR A 115 29.51 -1.28 -25.34
C TYR A 115 30.60 -1.42 -26.40
N ALA A 116 30.69 -2.59 -27.03
CA ALA A 116 31.61 -2.85 -28.11
C ALA A 116 31.35 -1.98 -29.34
N TYR A 117 30.08 -1.75 -29.69
CA TYR A 117 29.72 -0.84 -30.76
C TYR A 117 30.22 0.58 -30.49
N PHE A 118 29.94 1.11 -29.29
CA PHE A 118 30.37 2.45 -28.93
C PHE A 118 31.90 2.56 -28.89
N TYR A 119 32.58 1.50 -28.44
CA TYR A 119 34.03 1.46 -28.43
C TYR A 119 34.60 1.47 -29.85
N CYS A 120 34.04 0.66 -30.75
CA CYS A 120 34.41 0.66 -32.17
C CYS A 120 34.26 2.04 -32.82
N LEU A 121 33.19 2.79 -32.48
CA LEU A 121 32.98 4.15 -32.97
C LEU A 121 34.01 5.14 -32.43
N ASN A 122 34.30 5.08 -31.12
CA ASN A 122 35.19 6.05 -30.47
C ASN A 122 36.68 5.84 -30.80
N PHE A 123 37.06 4.60 -31.14
CA PHE A 123 38.46 4.21 -31.38
C PHE A 123 38.70 3.65 -32.79
N GLU A 124 37.77 3.89 -33.73
CA GLU A 124 37.87 3.55 -35.16
C GLU A 124 38.28 2.08 -35.42
N ARG A 125 37.61 1.12 -34.77
CA ARG A 125 37.90 -0.33 -34.93
C ARG A 125 36.90 -1.03 -35.84
N HIS A 126 37.41 -1.82 -36.79
CA HIS A 126 36.57 -2.62 -37.72
C HIS A 126 36.08 -3.95 -37.13
N SER A 127 36.83 -4.54 -36.20
CA SER A 127 36.49 -5.77 -35.49
C SER A 127 36.86 -5.65 -34.03
N ILE A 128 36.09 -6.32 -33.17
CA ILE A 128 36.31 -6.31 -31.72
C ILE A 128 35.81 -7.63 -31.13
N PHE A 129 36.44 -8.06 -30.04
CA PHE A 129 35.95 -9.20 -29.29
C PHE A 129 35.05 -8.73 -28.16
N THR A 130 33.94 -9.43 -27.96
CA THR A 130 33.06 -9.26 -26.79
C THR A 130 33.19 -10.47 -25.92
N ARG A 131 33.29 -10.26 -24.60
CA ARG A 131 33.44 -11.33 -23.62
C ARG A 131 32.42 -11.17 -22.49
N LEU A 132 31.78 -12.27 -22.15
CA LEU A 132 31.04 -12.41 -20.89
C LEU A 132 31.89 -13.19 -19.90
N SER A 133 32.05 -12.64 -18.71
CA SER A 133 32.80 -13.25 -17.61
C SER A 133 31.85 -13.56 -16.46
N TYR A 134 31.48 -14.82 -16.27
CA TYR A 134 30.63 -15.25 -15.16
C TYR A 134 31.50 -15.66 -13.97
N TYR A 135 31.41 -14.90 -12.88
CA TYR A 135 32.09 -15.17 -11.62
C TYR A 135 31.17 -15.90 -10.65
N GLN A 136 31.54 -17.12 -10.27
CA GLN A 136 30.82 -17.90 -9.26
C GLN A 136 31.24 -17.43 -7.88
N MET A 137 30.28 -16.95 -7.09
CA MET A 137 30.54 -16.23 -5.85
C MET A 137 31.14 -17.08 -4.71
N ASP A 138 30.86 -18.39 -4.68
CA ASP A 138 31.25 -19.30 -3.61
C ASP A 138 32.61 -19.98 -3.83
N SER A 139 32.85 -20.54 -5.03
CA SER A 139 34.11 -21.16 -5.43
C SER A 139 35.13 -20.12 -5.88
N GLY A 140 34.67 -18.99 -6.40
CA GLY A 140 35.51 -17.95 -6.99
C GLY A 140 36.01 -18.28 -8.39
N ASP A 141 35.47 -19.32 -9.02
CA ASP A 141 35.77 -19.71 -10.39
C ASP A 141 35.15 -18.74 -11.40
N ILE A 142 35.70 -18.73 -12.62
CA ILE A 142 35.25 -17.85 -13.69
C ILE A 142 35.09 -18.64 -14.97
N LYS A 143 33.93 -18.52 -15.61
CA LYS A 143 33.67 -19.04 -16.96
C LYS A 143 33.61 -17.87 -17.95
N TYR A 144 34.29 -18.04 -19.08
CA TYR A 144 34.38 -17.03 -20.13
C TYR A 144 33.67 -17.50 -21.39
N PHE A 145 32.90 -16.61 -22.02
CA PHE A 145 32.39 -16.77 -23.37
C PHE A 145 32.88 -15.60 -24.21
N SER A 146 33.39 -15.85 -25.42
CA SER A 146 33.95 -14.80 -26.27
C SER A 146 33.50 -14.96 -27.70
N LYS A 147 33.07 -13.85 -28.31
CA LYS A 147 32.68 -13.76 -29.71
C LYS A 147 33.46 -12.66 -30.39
N GLN A 148 33.89 -12.91 -31.62
CA GLN A 148 34.38 -11.85 -32.49
C GLN A 148 33.18 -11.23 -33.19
N ASN A 149 33.09 -9.90 -33.18
CA ASN A 149 32.07 -9.18 -33.91
C ASN A 149 32.71 -8.13 -34.83
N THR A 150 32.11 -7.95 -35.99
CA THR A 150 32.41 -6.82 -36.87
C THR A 150 31.62 -5.59 -36.45
N ILE A 151 32.13 -4.41 -36.77
CA ILE A 151 31.39 -3.15 -36.54
C ILE A 151 30.02 -3.16 -37.27
N LEU A 152 29.91 -3.85 -38.41
CA LEU A 152 28.66 -3.92 -39.16
C LEU A 152 27.59 -4.76 -38.44
N GLU A 153 27.97 -5.90 -37.86
CA GLU A 153 27.07 -6.73 -37.04
C GLU A 153 26.60 -5.97 -35.79
N LEU A 154 27.54 -5.34 -35.07
CA LEU A 154 27.23 -4.55 -33.89
C LEU A 154 26.34 -3.35 -34.20
N LYS A 155 26.58 -2.69 -35.33
CA LYS A 155 25.74 -1.59 -35.82
C LYS A 155 24.32 -2.07 -36.13
N ASN A 156 24.17 -3.15 -36.89
CA ASN A 156 22.84 -3.68 -37.25
C ASN A 156 22.05 -4.10 -36.00
N PHE A 157 22.72 -4.74 -35.05
CA PHE A 157 22.13 -5.11 -33.77
C PHE A 157 21.68 -3.88 -32.97
N PHE A 158 22.54 -2.87 -32.87
CA PHE A 158 22.23 -1.64 -32.16
C PHE A 158 21.10 -0.84 -32.84
N ASP A 159 21.12 -0.74 -34.17
CA ASP A 159 20.07 -0.07 -34.96
C ASP A 159 18.68 -0.70 -34.70
N ASP A 160 18.57 -2.04 -34.61
CA ASP A 160 17.31 -2.73 -34.27
C ASP A 160 16.79 -2.39 -32.86
N ILE A 161 17.69 -2.34 -31.86
CA ILE A 161 17.33 -1.94 -30.50
C ILE A 161 16.81 -0.51 -30.49
N ILE A 162 17.51 0.39 -31.17
CA ILE A 162 17.15 1.81 -31.25
C ILE A 162 15.82 1.99 -31.97
N ASP A 163 15.55 1.22 -33.02
CA ASP A 163 14.27 1.30 -33.73
C ASP A 163 13.08 0.90 -32.86
N LYS A 164 13.22 -0.19 -32.11
CA LYS A 164 12.22 -0.60 -31.12
C LYS A 164 12.05 0.43 -30.02
N PHE A 165 13.15 1.00 -29.51
CA PHE A 165 13.09 2.04 -28.49
C PHE A 165 12.42 3.32 -28.97
N ILE A 166 12.78 3.80 -30.17
CA ILE A 166 12.17 4.99 -30.79
C ILE A 166 10.69 4.78 -31.02
N TYR A 167 10.28 3.59 -31.46
CA TYR A 167 8.85 3.25 -31.58
C TYR A 167 8.11 3.43 -30.25
N LEU A 168 8.63 2.85 -29.16
CA LEU A 168 8.05 2.97 -27.83
C LEU A 168 8.07 4.42 -27.31
N ALA A 169 9.17 5.15 -27.51
CA ALA A 169 9.33 6.54 -27.10
C ALA A 169 8.35 7.47 -27.83
N LYS A 170 8.21 7.30 -29.15
CA LYS A 170 7.21 8.02 -29.96
C LYS A 170 5.79 7.74 -29.50
N PHE A 171 5.49 6.47 -29.22
CA PHE A 171 4.17 6.08 -28.73
C PHE A 171 3.86 6.73 -27.38
N LYS A 172 4.79 6.68 -26.43
CA LYS A 172 4.65 7.34 -25.12
C LYS A 172 4.51 8.86 -25.27
N ASN A 173 5.28 9.47 -26.17
CA ASN A 173 5.18 10.90 -26.43
C ASN A 173 3.83 11.29 -27.06
N LYS A 174 3.31 10.47 -27.99
CA LYS A 174 1.95 10.64 -28.54
C LYS A 174 0.91 10.66 -27.43
N LEU A 175 0.95 9.67 -26.52
CA LEU A 175 0.05 9.62 -25.36
C LEU A 175 0.20 10.86 -24.48
N HIS A 176 1.42 11.33 -24.21
CA HIS A 176 1.67 12.55 -23.44
C HIS A 176 1.09 13.81 -24.11
N ILE A 177 1.23 13.94 -25.43
CA ILE A 177 0.68 15.06 -26.20
C ILE A 177 -0.84 15.04 -26.15
N GLU A 178 -1.46 13.91 -26.47
CA GLU A 178 -2.92 13.72 -26.40
C GLU A 178 -3.46 14.03 -25.00
N ARG A 179 -2.75 13.55 -23.97
CA ARG A 179 -3.06 13.83 -22.58
C ARG A 179 -3.03 15.31 -22.29
N ASN A 180 -1.94 16.00 -22.58
CA ASN A 180 -1.80 17.43 -22.28
C ASN A 180 -2.85 18.28 -23.02
N LEU A 181 -3.12 17.99 -24.30
CA LEU A 181 -4.15 18.67 -25.09
C LEU A 181 -5.56 18.44 -24.53
N SER A 182 -5.84 17.22 -24.05
CA SER A 182 -7.13 16.91 -23.43
C SER A 182 -7.29 17.64 -22.09
N ILE A 183 -6.24 17.67 -21.25
CA ILE A 183 -6.24 18.34 -19.95
C ILE A 183 -6.42 19.85 -20.12
N GLU A 184 -5.82 20.47 -21.14
CA GLU A 184 -5.97 21.89 -21.43
C GLU A 184 -7.43 22.29 -21.65
N LYS A 185 -8.15 21.50 -22.46
CA LYS A 185 -9.57 21.71 -22.78
C LYS A 185 -10.52 21.29 -21.65
N LEU A 186 -10.06 20.44 -20.74
CA LEU A 186 -10.87 19.85 -19.68
C LEU A 186 -11.37 20.93 -18.71
N LYS A 187 -12.68 21.02 -18.53
CA LYS A 187 -13.31 21.84 -17.48
C LYS A 187 -13.61 20.98 -16.26
N PHE A 188 -13.98 21.62 -15.16
CA PHE A 188 -14.54 20.88 -14.03
C PHE A 188 -15.79 20.12 -14.51
N PRO A 189 -15.92 18.81 -14.23
CA PRO A 189 -16.90 17.96 -14.92
C PRO A 189 -18.35 18.14 -14.44
N TYR A 190 -18.58 18.93 -13.41
CA TYR A 190 -19.91 19.24 -12.89
C TYR A 190 -20.24 20.72 -13.14
N ASN A 191 -21.53 21.03 -13.24
CA ASN A 191 -22.02 22.39 -13.48
C ASN A 191 -21.48 23.40 -12.47
N ASN A 192 -21.46 23.02 -11.19
CA ASN A 192 -21.01 23.85 -10.08
C ASN A 192 -20.13 23.05 -9.11
N TYR A 193 -19.22 23.76 -8.45
CA TYR A 193 -18.51 23.22 -7.27
C TYR A 193 -19.47 23.15 -6.08
N ARG A 194 -19.33 22.10 -5.26
CA ARG A 194 -19.96 22.07 -3.93
C ARG A 194 -19.33 23.13 -3.02
N LYS A 195 -20.04 23.54 -1.97
CA LYS A 195 -19.52 24.48 -0.96
C LYS A 195 -18.16 23.99 -0.42
N GLY A 196 -17.15 24.85 -0.45
CA GLY A 196 -15.77 24.55 -0.02
C GLY A 196 -14.95 23.67 -0.99
N GLN A 197 -15.56 23.01 -1.99
CA GLN A 197 -14.84 22.10 -2.89
C GLN A 197 -13.83 22.83 -3.78
N ARG A 198 -14.17 24.03 -4.26
CA ARG A 198 -13.24 24.84 -5.07
C ARG A 198 -12.01 25.26 -4.27
N GLU A 199 -12.22 25.72 -3.04
CA GLU A 199 -11.13 26.08 -2.11
C GLU A 199 -10.25 24.87 -1.83
N PHE A 200 -10.85 23.69 -1.64
CA PHE A 200 -10.12 22.44 -1.49
C PHE A 200 -9.26 22.12 -2.72
N SER A 201 -9.81 22.20 -3.93
CA SER A 201 -9.04 21.96 -5.15
C SER A 201 -7.91 22.98 -5.34
N VAL A 202 -8.12 24.24 -4.98
CA VAL A 202 -7.07 25.27 -5.04
C VAL A 202 -5.95 24.98 -4.03
N ALA A 203 -6.30 24.56 -2.81
CA ALA A 203 -5.30 24.19 -1.80
C ALA A 203 -4.41 23.03 -2.30
N VAL A 204 -5.03 22.00 -2.88
CA VAL A 204 -4.31 20.84 -3.48
C VAL A 204 -3.37 21.30 -4.59
N TYR A 205 -3.85 22.10 -5.54
CA TYR A 205 -3.03 22.57 -6.65
C TYR A 205 -1.82 23.40 -6.17
N ARG A 206 -2.04 24.32 -5.23
CA ARG A 206 -0.97 25.15 -4.65
C ARG A 206 0.08 24.30 -3.93
N THR A 207 -0.35 23.32 -3.14
CA THR A 207 0.58 22.39 -2.47
C THR A 207 1.46 21.65 -3.47
N ILE A 208 0.90 21.17 -4.58
CA ILE A 208 1.68 20.50 -5.62
C ILE A 208 2.67 21.48 -6.29
N MET A 209 2.22 22.69 -6.60
CA MET A 209 3.05 23.74 -7.20
C MET A 209 4.23 24.15 -6.31
N GLU A 210 4.03 24.15 -4.99
CA GLU A 210 5.03 24.57 -4.00
C GLU A 210 5.85 23.40 -3.44
N ASN A 211 5.66 22.18 -3.94
CA ASN A 211 6.34 20.95 -3.49
C ASN A 211 6.18 20.68 -1.98
N ARG A 212 4.97 20.88 -1.47
CA ARG A 212 4.66 20.76 -0.03
C ARG A 212 3.82 19.52 0.31
N LYS A 213 3.58 19.35 1.61
CA LYS A 213 2.64 18.37 2.16
C LYS A 213 1.39 19.08 2.62
N LEU A 214 0.22 18.50 2.38
CA LEU A 214 -1.07 19.04 2.79
C LEU A 214 -1.87 18.00 3.57
N PHE A 215 -2.32 18.37 4.77
CA PHE A 215 -3.19 17.58 5.62
C PHE A 215 -4.58 18.21 5.67
N VAL A 216 -5.57 17.48 5.16
CA VAL A 216 -6.92 17.98 4.99
C VAL A 216 -7.93 17.17 5.76
N LYS A 217 -8.67 17.86 6.62
CA LYS A 217 -9.97 17.39 7.11
C LYS A 217 -11.03 17.80 6.09
N ALA A 218 -11.46 16.83 5.29
CA ALA A 218 -12.46 17.02 4.25
C ALA A 218 -13.68 16.16 4.60
N PRO A 219 -14.83 16.74 4.97
CA PRO A 219 -16.01 15.99 5.39
C PRO A 219 -16.59 15.16 4.22
N THR A 220 -17.47 14.22 4.56
CA THR A 220 -18.23 13.50 3.53
C THR A 220 -19.09 14.48 2.73
N GLY A 221 -19.39 14.18 1.47
CA GLY A 221 -20.22 15.05 0.62
C GLY A 221 -19.47 16.17 -0.09
N ILE A 222 -18.36 16.71 0.44
CA ILE A 222 -17.59 17.81 -0.19
C ILE A 222 -17.04 17.43 -1.59
N GLY A 223 -17.02 16.14 -1.92
CA GLY A 223 -16.47 15.62 -3.16
C GLY A 223 -14.95 15.51 -3.10
N LYS A 224 -14.44 14.87 -2.03
CA LYS A 224 -13.02 14.72 -1.72
C LYS A 224 -12.21 14.25 -2.93
N THR A 225 -12.64 13.14 -3.52
CA THR A 225 -11.93 12.43 -4.59
C THR A 225 -11.78 13.29 -5.84
N MET A 226 -12.86 13.91 -6.32
CA MET A 226 -12.77 14.85 -7.44
C MET A 226 -11.96 16.09 -7.07
N GLY A 227 -12.11 16.55 -5.81
CA GLY A 227 -11.42 17.70 -5.26
C GLY A 227 -9.89 17.58 -5.28
N VAL A 228 -9.35 16.36 -5.18
CA VAL A 228 -7.90 16.09 -5.26
C VAL A 228 -7.44 15.64 -6.66
N ILE A 229 -8.23 14.82 -7.37
CA ILE A 229 -7.83 14.25 -8.67
C ILE A 229 -7.79 15.33 -9.74
N PHE A 230 -8.84 16.16 -9.83
CA PHE A 230 -8.94 17.20 -10.86
C PHE A 230 -7.77 18.20 -10.85
N PRO A 231 -7.42 18.85 -9.71
CA PRO A 231 -6.27 19.75 -9.68
C PRO A 231 -4.93 19.04 -9.90
N SER A 232 -4.78 17.79 -9.44
CA SER A 232 -3.56 17.01 -9.67
C SER A 232 -3.37 16.71 -11.16
N ILE A 233 -4.44 16.38 -11.88
CA ILE A 233 -4.40 16.20 -13.34
C ILE A 233 -4.04 17.51 -14.04
N LYS A 234 -4.55 18.65 -13.59
CA LYS A 234 -4.13 19.96 -14.11
C LYS A 234 -2.62 20.18 -13.92
N ALA A 235 -2.08 19.79 -12.76
CA ALA A 235 -0.65 19.89 -12.48
C ALA A 235 0.24 19.01 -13.38
N LEU A 236 -0.25 17.87 -13.87
CA LEU A 236 0.47 17.03 -14.85
C LEU A 236 0.74 17.78 -16.16
N LYS A 237 -0.26 18.52 -16.68
CA LYS A 237 -0.11 19.28 -17.95
C LYS A 237 0.91 20.40 -17.81
N GLU A 238 0.95 21.06 -16.66
CA GLU A 238 1.90 22.16 -16.42
C GLU A 238 3.33 21.66 -16.14
N GLY A 239 3.55 20.34 -16.15
CA GLY A 239 4.86 19.75 -15.87
C GLY A 239 5.30 19.91 -14.42
N LEU A 240 4.38 20.27 -13.51
CA LEU A 240 4.66 20.36 -12.08
C LEU A 240 4.93 18.97 -11.50
N ILE A 241 4.26 17.95 -12.01
CA ILE A 241 4.45 16.55 -11.64
C ILE A 241 4.46 15.68 -12.90
N SER A 242 5.10 14.51 -12.82
CA SER A 242 5.20 13.52 -13.90
C SER A 242 4.22 12.35 -13.73
N LYS A 243 3.74 12.09 -12.51
CA LYS A 243 2.83 10.98 -12.19
C LYS A 243 2.02 11.25 -10.92
N ILE A 244 0.83 10.66 -10.85
CA ILE A 244 -0.04 10.69 -9.66
C ILE A 244 -0.15 9.28 -9.08
N PHE A 245 0.09 9.14 -7.78
CA PHE A 245 -0.22 7.93 -7.03
C PHE A 245 -1.43 8.20 -6.13
N TYR A 246 -2.56 7.58 -6.42
CA TYR A 246 -3.74 7.61 -5.56
C TYR A 246 -3.73 6.35 -4.68
N THR A 247 -3.59 6.56 -3.39
CA THR A 247 -3.45 5.47 -2.42
C THR A 247 -4.61 5.42 -1.46
N THR A 248 -5.05 4.21 -1.15
CA THR A 248 -6.14 4.01 -0.19
C THR A 248 -6.10 2.59 0.40
N ALA A 249 -6.58 2.43 1.62
CA ALA A 249 -6.59 1.13 2.31
C ALA A 249 -7.73 0.17 1.87
N LYS A 250 -8.66 0.63 1.01
CA LYS A 250 -9.92 -0.10 0.77
C LYS A 250 -10.30 -0.12 -0.71
N THR A 251 -10.88 -1.23 -1.14
CA THR A 251 -11.39 -1.40 -2.51
C THR A 251 -12.55 -0.42 -2.81
N THR A 252 -13.36 -0.06 -1.82
CA THR A 252 -14.51 0.84 -2.02
C THR A 252 -14.09 2.26 -2.39
N THR A 253 -13.07 2.81 -1.74
CA THR A 253 -12.50 4.13 -2.04
C THR A 253 -11.69 4.12 -3.34
N ALA A 254 -11.05 3.01 -3.69
CA ALA A 254 -10.46 2.84 -5.02
C ALA A 254 -11.53 2.94 -6.14
N ASN A 255 -12.75 2.43 -5.88
CA ASN A 255 -13.88 2.61 -6.79
C ASN A 255 -14.37 4.06 -6.87
N GLU A 256 -14.26 4.87 -5.81
CA GLU A 256 -14.55 6.31 -5.89
C GLU A 256 -13.56 7.03 -6.82
N ALA A 257 -12.27 6.68 -6.74
CA ALA A 257 -11.25 7.20 -7.66
C ALA A 257 -11.54 6.76 -9.11
N LYS A 258 -11.94 5.50 -9.32
CA LYS A 258 -12.40 4.99 -10.62
C LYS A 258 -13.57 5.80 -11.17
N LYS A 259 -14.62 6.02 -10.37
CA LYS A 259 -15.78 6.83 -10.77
C LYS A 259 -15.38 8.25 -11.14
N ALA A 260 -14.48 8.88 -10.37
CA ALA A 260 -14.02 10.23 -10.65
C ALA A 260 -13.24 10.31 -11.98
N LEU A 261 -12.31 9.38 -12.23
CA LEU A 261 -11.56 9.29 -13.48
C LEU A 261 -12.46 8.99 -14.68
N ASP A 262 -13.45 8.13 -14.50
CA ASP A 262 -14.44 7.80 -15.53
C ASP A 262 -15.30 9.03 -15.90
N VAL A 263 -15.75 9.80 -14.91
CA VAL A 263 -16.45 11.08 -15.14
C VAL A 263 -15.57 12.06 -15.94
N LEU A 264 -14.30 12.19 -15.61
CA LEU A 264 -13.38 13.06 -16.34
C LEU A 264 -13.14 12.57 -17.78
N LYS A 265 -13.03 11.25 -17.97
CA LYS A 265 -12.90 10.62 -19.30
C LYS A 265 -14.11 10.92 -20.18
N HIS A 266 -15.33 10.79 -19.65
CA HIS A 266 -16.55 11.15 -20.37
C HIS A 266 -16.63 12.64 -20.72
N ASN A 267 -15.93 13.49 -19.96
CA ASN A 267 -15.78 14.93 -20.23
C ASN A 267 -14.56 15.26 -21.11
N GLY A 268 -14.01 14.27 -21.82
CA GLY A 268 -12.98 14.46 -22.84
C GLY A 268 -11.53 14.30 -22.35
N LEU A 269 -11.29 13.90 -21.10
CA LEU A 269 -9.94 13.57 -20.63
C LEU A 269 -9.41 12.33 -21.37
N LYS A 270 -8.18 12.43 -21.89
CA LYS A 270 -7.38 11.31 -22.39
C LYS A 270 -6.20 11.14 -21.46
N LEU A 271 -6.19 10.08 -20.67
CA LEU A 271 -5.17 9.83 -19.66
C LEU A 271 -5.14 8.33 -19.36
N LYS A 272 -3.95 7.79 -19.10
CA LYS A 272 -3.77 6.39 -18.75
C LYS A 272 -3.77 6.22 -17.23
N ALA A 273 -4.68 5.41 -16.70
CA ALA A 273 -4.74 5.09 -15.28
C ALA A 273 -4.79 3.58 -15.04
N VAL A 274 -3.99 3.07 -14.09
CA VAL A 274 -3.97 1.64 -13.73
C VAL A 274 -4.44 1.43 -12.30
N PHE A 275 -5.23 0.38 -12.09
CA PHE A 275 -5.74 -0.04 -10.78
C PHE A 275 -5.03 -1.32 -10.34
N VAL A 276 -3.99 -1.18 -9.50
CA VAL A 276 -3.23 -2.31 -9.00
C VAL A 276 -4.10 -3.08 -8.02
N THR A 277 -4.28 -4.37 -8.30
CA THR A 277 -5.08 -5.29 -7.49
C THR A 277 -4.16 -6.35 -6.89
N ALA A 278 -4.46 -6.76 -5.65
CA ALA A 278 -3.69 -7.80 -4.97
C ALA A 278 -3.62 -9.11 -5.80
N LYS A 279 -2.50 -9.82 -5.69
CA LYS A 279 -2.15 -10.98 -6.52
C LYS A 279 -3.21 -12.07 -6.45
N ASP A 280 -3.63 -12.42 -5.24
CA ASP A 280 -4.71 -13.38 -4.94
C ASP A 280 -6.04 -13.02 -5.64
N LYS A 281 -6.36 -11.73 -5.75
CA LYS A 281 -7.62 -11.27 -6.35
C LYS A 281 -7.57 -11.18 -7.87
N VAL A 282 -6.40 -10.92 -8.47
CA VAL A 282 -6.25 -10.74 -9.92
C VAL A 282 -5.80 -12.01 -10.64
N CYS A 283 -5.20 -12.96 -9.92
CA CYS A 283 -4.72 -14.23 -10.46
C CYS A 283 -5.85 -15.04 -11.13
N PHE A 284 -5.49 -15.81 -12.15
CA PHE A 284 -6.41 -16.76 -12.80
C PHE A 284 -6.47 -18.13 -12.12
N LYS A 285 -5.52 -18.41 -11.22
CA LYS A 285 -5.38 -19.67 -10.50
C LYS A 285 -5.97 -19.52 -9.09
N GLU A 286 -6.57 -20.58 -8.57
CA GLU A 286 -7.08 -20.63 -7.19
C GLU A 286 -5.93 -20.64 -6.17
N GLU A 287 -4.88 -21.41 -6.46
CA GLU A 287 -3.62 -21.40 -5.73
C GLU A 287 -2.55 -20.62 -6.50
N THR A 288 -1.85 -19.71 -5.81
CA THR A 288 -0.86 -18.82 -6.42
C THR A 288 0.52 -19.46 -6.54
N ASN A 289 0.63 -20.59 -7.25
CA ASN A 289 1.92 -21.13 -7.66
C ASN A 289 2.37 -20.44 -8.96
N CYS A 290 3.49 -19.71 -8.92
CA CYS A 290 4.04 -18.96 -10.05
C CYS A 290 5.23 -19.64 -10.72
N ASP A 291 5.44 -20.92 -10.45
CA ASP A 291 6.41 -21.74 -11.16
C ASP A 291 6.06 -21.80 -12.67
N PRO A 292 6.99 -21.51 -13.59
CA PRO A 292 6.77 -21.64 -15.04
C PRO A 292 6.34 -23.04 -15.51
N GLU A 293 6.72 -24.11 -14.80
CA GLU A 293 6.30 -25.47 -15.12
C GLU A 293 4.81 -25.69 -14.83
N VAL A 294 4.30 -25.06 -13.77
CA VAL A 294 2.91 -25.20 -13.29
C VAL A 294 1.99 -24.10 -13.84
N CYS A 295 2.53 -22.90 -14.05
CA CYS A 295 1.81 -21.70 -14.42
C CYS A 295 2.11 -21.27 -15.86
N GLN A 296 1.18 -21.59 -16.76
CA GLN A 296 1.23 -21.18 -18.18
C GLN A 296 1.34 -19.65 -18.40
N TYR A 297 0.99 -18.83 -17.41
CA TYR A 297 1.06 -17.36 -17.49
C TYR A 297 2.41 -16.82 -17.01
N ALA A 298 3.17 -17.64 -16.29
CA ALA A 298 4.55 -17.36 -15.89
C ALA A 298 5.53 -17.77 -16.99
N LYS A 299 5.32 -18.93 -17.59
CA LYS A 299 6.14 -19.44 -18.71
C LYS A 299 6.14 -18.50 -19.91
N GLY A 300 7.29 -17.98 -20.30
CA GLY A 300 7.52 -17.04 -21.39
C GLY A 300 6.84 -15.70 -21.21
N HIS A 301 6.56 -15.29 -19.97
CA HIS A 301 5.89 -14.02 -19.68
C HIS A 301 6.58 -12.82 -20.33
N PHE A 302 7.91 -12.68 -20.13
CA PHE A 302 8.65 -11.54 -20.63
C PHE A 302 8.74 -11.53 -22.16
N ASN A 303 8.63 -12.70 -22.81
CA ASN A 303 8.58 -12.80 -24.28
C ASN A 303 7.36 -12.10 -24.87
N ARG A 304 6.25 -12.03 -24.12
CA ARG A 304 4.94 -11.55 -24.61
C ARG A 304 4.49 -10.24 -23.96
N ILE A 305 5.22 -9.77 -22.94
CA ILE A 305 4.79 -8.62 -22.14
C ILE A 305 4.72 -7.33 -22.94
N ASN A 306 5.69 -7.09 -23.84
CA ASN A 306 5.74 -5.86 -24.62
C ASN A 306 4.55 -5.75 -25.59
N GLU A 307 4.17 -6.84 -26.24
CA GLU A 307 2.98 -6.90 -27.09
C GLU A 307 1.70 -6.68 -26.28
N ALA A 308 1.60 -7.30 -25.09
CA ALA A 308 0.47 -7.13 -24.19
C ALA A 308 0.34 -5.68 -23.71
N VAL A 309 1.45 -5.03 -23.39
CA VAL A 309 1.49 -3.62 -23.00
C VAL A 309 1.02 -2.74 -24.16
N VAL A 310 1.53 -2.92 -25.37
CA VAL A 310 1.11 -2.07 -26.50
C VAL A 310 -0.37 -2.26 -26.82
N SER A 311 -0.90 -3.48 -26.77
CA SER A 311 -2.29 -3.78 -27.13
C SER A 311 -3.32 -3.22 -26.14
N ILE A 312 -2.99 -3.17 -24.84
CA ILE A 312 -3.91 -2.65 -23.82
C ILE A 312 -3.91 -1.11 -23.76
N LEU A 313 -2.87 -0.44 -24.28
CA LEU A 313 -2.74 1.01 -24.18
C LEU A 313 -3.72 1.81 -25.05
N ASP A 314 -4.59 1.14 -25.82
CA ASP A 314 -5.77 1.80 -26.39
C ASP A 314 -6.83 2.10 -25.31
N GLU A 315 -6.86 1.34 -24.22
CA GLU A 315 -7.72 1.58 -23.07
C GLU A 315 -7.17 2.70 -22.18
N ASP A 316 -8.04 3.56 -21.67
CA ASP A 316 -7.64 4.68 -20.81
C ASP A 316 -7.61 4.29 -19.32
N LEU A 317 -8.57 3.48 -18.86
CA LEU A 317 -8.70 3.05 -17.47
C LEU A 317 -8.46 1.54 -17.37
N LEU A 318 -7.30 1.14 -16.88
CA LEU A 318 -6.85 -0.24 -16.82
C LEU A 318 -7.29 -0.87 -15.50
N THR A 319 -8.54 -1.33 -15.46
CA THR A 319 -9.14 -1.99 -14.29
C THR A 319 -8.76 -3.47 -14.25
N LYS A 320 -9.03 -4.14 -13.12
CA LYS A 320 -8.86 -5.59 -12.97
C LYS A 320 -9.43 -6.36 -14.17
N GLU A 321 -10.66 -6.06 -14.57
CA GLU A 321 -11.37 -6.77 -15.63
C GLU A 321 -10.68 -6.59 -17.00
N ILE A 322 -10.23 -5.37 -17.29
CA ILE A 322 -9.52 -5.03 -18.53
C ILE A 322 -8.14 -5.70 -18.53
N ILE A 323 -7.38 -5.59 -17.45
CA ILE A 323 -6.07 -6.25 -17.31
C ILE A 323 -6.22 -7.75 -17.50
N GLN A 324 -7.22 -8.39 -16.86
CA GLN A 324 -7.48 -9.82 -17.01
C GLN A 324 -7.84 -10.21 -18.45
N LYS A 325 -8.62 -9.39 -19.16
CA LYS A 325 -8.97 -9.63 -20.57
C LYS A 325 -7.70 -9.70 -21.44
N TYR A 326 -6.85 -8.68 -21.38
CA TYR A 326 -5.64 -8.61 -22.21
C TYR A 326 -4.56 -9.60 -21.73
N ALA A 327 -4.43 -9.82 -20.43
CA ALA A 327 -3.53 -10.83 -19.88
C ALA A 327 -3.86 -12.24 -20.37
N LYS A 328 -5.15 -12.59 -20.47
CA LYS A 328 -5.58 -13.87 -21.06
C LYS A 328 -5.22 -13.94 -22.55
N GLN A 329 -5.46 -12.87 -23.30
CA GLN A 329 -5.19 -12.83 -24.74
C GLN A 329 -3.70 -13.08 -25.05
N HIS A 330 -2.80 -12.45 -24.29
CA HIS A 330 -1.35 -12.59 -24.50
C HIS A 330 -0.70 -13.69 -23.64
N LYS A 331 -1.50 -14.43 -22.85
CA LYS A 331 -1.03 -15.45 -21.90
C LYS A 331 0.09 -14.94 -20.98
N VAL A 332 -0.14 -13.81 -20.32
CA VAL A 332 0.79 -13.21 -19.35
C VAL A 332 0.17 -13.18 -17.95
N CYS A 333 0.99 -13.25 -16.89
CA CYS A 333 0.52 -13.07 -15.51
C CYS A 333 -0.14 -11.71 -15.33
N PRO A 334 -1.42 -11.64 -14.91
CA PRO A 334 -2.15 -10.38 -14.83
C PRO A 334 -1.65 -9.48 -13.68
N PHE A 335 -1.08 -10.08 -12.63
CA PHE A 335 -0.51 -9.32 -11.51
C PHE A 335 0.76 -8.56 -11.95
N GLU A 336 1.76 -9.27 -12.45
CA GLU A 336 3.01 -8.65 -12.93
C GLU A 336 2.76 -7.69 -14.09
N PHE A 337 1.84 -8.05 -14.99
CA PHE A 337 1.39 -7.16 -16.06
C PHE A 337 0.83 -5.84 -15.51
N SER A 338 0.02 -5.87 -14.44
CA SER A 338 -0.46 -4.64 -13.80
C SER A 338 0.68 -3.76 -13.26
N LEU A 339 1.76 -4.38 -12.75
CA LEU A 339 2.95 -3.66 -12.29
C LEU A 339 3.70 -3.04 -13.47
N ASP A 340 3.81 -3.73 -14.60
CA ASP A 340 4.43 -3.18 -15.81
C ASP A 340 3.67 -2.00 -16.40
N LEU A 341 2.34 -2.05 -16.36
CA LEU A 341 1.49 -0.96 -16.83
C LEU A 341 1.65 0.33 -16.02
N THR A 342 2.14 0.26 -14.78
CA THR A 342 2.42 1.47 -13.99
C THR A 342 3.44 2.40 -14.65
N ASN A 343 4.37 1.87 -15.46
CA ASN A 343 5.36 2.67 -16.19
C ASN A 343 4.75 3.48 -17.35
N TRP A 344 3.60 3.04 -17.84
CA TRP A 344 2.89 3.62 -18.97
C TRP A 344 1.69 4.48 -18.57
N CYS A 345 1.27 4.41 -17.31
CA CYS A 345 0.13 5.17 -16.80
C CYS A 345 0.53 6.48 -16.12
N ASP A 346 -0.28 7.51 -16.29
CA ASP A 346 -0.14 8.81 -15.61
C ASP A 346 -0.63 8.76 -14.16
N VAL A 347 -1.65 7.92 -13.90
CA VAL A 347 -2.25 7.71 -12.58
C VAL A 347 -2.13 6.24 -12.18
N VAL A 348 -1.62 5.99 -10.98
CA VAL A 348 -1.56 4.65 -10.38
C VAL A 348 -2.46 4.66 -9.14
N VAL A 349 -3.49 3.81 -9.14
CA VAL A 349 -4.39 3.62 -8.00
C VAL A 349 -4.01 2.30 -7.31
N CYS A 350 -3.58 2.36 -6.04
CA CYS A 350 -3.09 1.19 -5.32
C CYS A 350 -3.31 1.25 -3.79
N ASP A 351 -3.07 0.13 -3.12
CA ASP A 351 -3.03 0.07 -1.64
C ASP A 351 -1.79 0.78 -1.07
N TYR A 352 -1.86 1.22 0.19
CA TYR A 352 -0.73 1.79 0.93
C TYR A 352 0.52 0.93 0.87
N ASN A 353 0.38 -0.40 0.90
CA ASN A 353 1.51 -1.33 0.90
C ASN A 353 2.40 -1.18 -0.34
N TYR A 354 1.83 -0.86 -1.51
CA TYR A 354 2.60 -0.67 -2.74
C TYR A 354 3.44 0.61 -2.75
N ILE A 355 3.25 1.48 -1.77
CA ILE A 355 3.99 2.73 -1.61
C ILE A 355 4.87 2.68 -0.37
N PHE A 356 4.31 2.35 0.79
CA PHE A 356 4.96 2.52 2.09
C PHE A 356 5.58 1.25 2.68
N ASP A 357 5.19 0.04 2.24
CA ASP A 357 5.73 -1.21 2.80
C ASP A 357 7.14 -1.47 2.24
N PRO A 358 8.20 -1.54 3.07
CA PRO A 358 9.59 -1.76 2.61
C PRO A 358 9.83 -3.06 1.84
N ARG A 359 8.87 -4.01 1.89
CA ARG A 359 8.97 -5.32 1.23
C ARG A 359 8.28 -5.31 -0.14
N VAL A 360 7.16 -4.61 -0.26
CA VAL A 360 6.23 -4.69 -1.40
C VAL A 360 6.18 -3.41 -2.24
N TYR A 361 6.75 -2.30 -1.77
CA TYR A 361 6.71 -1.03 -2.49
C TYR A 361 7.18 -1.15 -3.94
N LEU A 362 6.64 -0.30 -4.81
CA LEU A 362 6.98 -0.24 -6.23
C LEU A 362 8.43 0.25 -6.42
N ARG A 363 9.40 -0.65 -6.31
CA ARG A 363 10.84 -0.37 -6.40
C ARG A 363 11.21 0.46 -7.63
N ARG A 364 10.59 0.17 -8.77
CA ARG A 364 10.77 0.89 -10.04
C ARG A 364 10.54 2.41 -9.96
N PHE A 365 9.84 2.91 -8.93
CA PHE A 365 9.64 4.35 -8.72
C PHE A 365 10.36 4.91 -7.50
N PHE A 366 10.61 4.09 -6.47
CA PHE A 366 11.05 4.59 -5.16
C PHE A 366 12.35 3.97 -4.64
N MET A 367 13.02 3.09 -5.40
CA MET A 367 14.29 2.49 -4.97
C MET A 367 15.44 3.50 -4.97
N GLU A 368 15.47 4.41 -5.93
CA GLU A 368 16.44 5.53 -6.04
C GLU A 368 15.90 6.81 -5.37
N ASP A 369 16.31 7.99 -5.85
CA ASP A 369 15.94 9.32 -5.31
C ASP A 369 14.45 9.69 -5.48
N GLY A 370 13.65 8.80 -6.07
CA GLY A 370 12.23 9.01 -6.31
C GLY A 370 11.98 9.77 -7.61
N GLY A 371 10.97 10.63 -7.65
CA GLY A 371 10.67 11.43 -8.84
C GLY A 371 9.65 12.52 -8.59
N ASP A 372 9.28 13.23 -9.67
CA ASP A 372 8.29 14.32 -9.66
C ASP A 372 6.85 13.83 -9.44
N TYR A 373 6.61 13.05 -8.39
CA TYR A 373 5.35 12.37 -8.14
C TYR A 373 4.47 13.14 -7.14
N ALA A 374 3.16 13.18 -7.40
CA ALA A 374 2.17 13.57 -6.40
C ALA A 374 1.56 12.33 -5.75
N LEU A 375 1.60 12.28 -4.43
CA LEU A 375 0.97 11.24 -3.64
C LEU A 375 -0.36 11.75 -3.06
N LEU A 376 -1.47 11.10 -3.38
CA LEU A 376 -2.80 11.40 -2.87
C LEU A 376 -3.21 10.27 -1.92
N ILE A 377 -3.32 10.54 -0.63
CA ILE A 377 -3.59 9.57 0.43
C ILE A 377 -5.01 9.76 0.95
N ASP A 378 -5.94 8.93 0.49
CA ASP A 378 -7.35 8.95 0.91
C ASP A 378 -7.57 8.11 2.15
N GLU A 379 -8.41 8.57 3.07
CA GLU A 379 -8.63 7.95 4.37
C GLU A 379 -7.32 7.79 5.15
N ALA A 380 -6.48 8.84 5.07
CA ALA A 380 -5.14 8.91 5.65
C ALA A 380 -5.08 8.60 7.16
N HIS A 381 -6.21 8.67 7.87
CA HIS A 381 -6.27 8.25 9.28
C HIS A 381 -5.92 6.76 9.48
N ASN A 382 -6.18 5.90 8.50
CA ASN A 382 -5.83 4.47 8.56
C ASN A 382 -4.34 4.23 8.35
N LEU A 383 -3.61 5.18 7.75
CA LEU A 383 -2.22 4.98 7.39
C LEU A 383 -1.33 4.84 8.64
N ILE A 384 -1.69 5.42 9.79
CA ILE A 384 -0.90 5.29 11.03
C ILE A 384 -0.78 3.82 11.44
N ASP A 385 -1.91 3.15 11.68
CA ASP A 385 -1.92 1.76 12.15
C ASP A 385 -1.35 0.82 11.09
N ARG A 386 -1.67 1.06 9.80
CA ARG A 386 -1.06 0.34 8.68
C ARG A 386 0.45 0.50 8.63
N SER A 387 0.97 1.70 8.89
CA SER A 387 2.42 1.94 8.88
C SER A 387 3.12 1.29 10.07
N ARG A 388 2.48 1.27 11.25
CA ARG A 388 3.00 0.50 12.38
C ARG A 388 3.13 -0.97 12.04
N GLU A 389 2.14 -1.56 11.36
CA GLU A 389 2.21 -2.94 10.86
C GLU A 389 3.32 -3.11 9.81
N MET A 390 3.36 -2.26 8.78
CA MET A 390 4.33 -2.34 7.67
C MET A 390 5.78 -2.19 8.12
N TYR A 391 6.03 -1.38 9.15
CA TYR A 391 7.36 -1.14 9.70
C TYR A 391 7.69 -2.01 10.92
N SER A 392 6.81 -2.92 11.33
CA SER A 392 7.10 -3.90 12.37
C SER A 392 7.52 -5.23 11.77
N ALA A 393 8.20 -6.06 12.56
CA ALA A 393 8.49 -7.44 12.19
C ALA A 393 8.33 -8.37 13.39
N GLU A 394 7.84 -9.58 13.14
CA GLU A 394 7.56 -10.58 14.17
C GLU A 394 7.98 -11.98 13.74
N LEU A 395 8.35 -12.80 14.73
CA LEU A 395 8.75 -14.19 14.58
C LEU A 395 7.99 -15.05 15.60
N TYR A 396 7.57 -16.23 15.16
CA TYR A 396 6.82 -17.18 15.97
C TYR A 396 7.65 -18.45 16.19
N LYS A 397 7.79 -18.85 17.45
CA LYS A 397 8.59 -20.03 17.81
C LYS A 397 8.02 -21.32 17.21
N LYS A 398 6.69 -21.48 17.16
CA LYS A 398 6.04 -22.69 16.63
C LYS A 398 6.34 -22.88 15.14
N GLU A 399 6.29 -21.81 14.36
CA GLU A 399 6.69 -21.82 12.94
C GLU A 399 8.13 -22.31 12.76
N ILE A 400 9.06 -21.73 13.53
CA ILE A 400 10.48 -22.11 13.49
C ILE A 400 10.70 -23.56 13.91
N LEU A 401 9.97 -24.05 14.91
CA LEU A 401 10.05 -25.44 15.36
C LEU A 401 9.54 -26.41 14.29
N ASN A 402 8.43 -26.08 13.62
CA ASN A 402 7.88 -26.88 12.53
C ASN A 402 8.89 -26.99 11.38
N LEU A 403 9.45 -25.85 10.94
CA LEU A 403 10.47 -25.82 9.89
C LEU A 403 11.73 -26.60 10.27
N LYS A 404 12.18 -26.49 11.52
CA LYS A 404 13.32 -27.26 12.03
C LYS A 404 13.07 -28.78 11.90
N ASN A 405 11.86 -29.22 12.23
CA ASN A 405 11.49 -30.64 12.18
C ASN A 405 11.39 -31.14 10.73
N MET A 406 10.78 -30.35 9.83
CA MET A 406 10.70 -30.65 8.40
C MET A 406 12.08 -30.78 7.75
N THR A 407 13.01 -29.89 8.10
CA THR A 407 14.37 -29.86 7.54
C THR A 407 15.34 -30.87 8.17
N LYS A 408 14.92 -31.62 9.20
CA LYS A 408 15.83 -32.43 10.04
C LYS A 408 16.51 -33.56 9.27
N GLU A 409 15.79 -34.21 8.36
CA GLU A 409 16.28 -35.38 7.62
C GLU A 409 16.98 -34.95 6.32
N ASN A 410 16.36 -34.02 5.59
CA ASN A 410 16.77 -33.66 4.23
C ASN A 410 17.78 -32.48 4.20
N PHE A 411 17.74 -31.55 5.18
CA PHE A 411 18.52 -30.31 5.14
C PHE A 411 19.21 -30.00 6.48
N LYS A 412 20.23 -30.79 6.81
CA LYS A 412 20.94 -30.71 8.12
C LYS A 412 21.49 -29.32 8.44
N ALA A 413 22.01 -28.58 7.46
CA ALA A 413 22.54 -27.22 7.66
C ALA A 413 21.43 -26.22 8.05
N LEU A 414 20.30 -26.25 7.32
CA LEU A 414 19.11 -25.46 7.62
C LEU A 414 18.54 -25.81 8.99
N SER A 415 18.37 -27.11 9.29
CA SER A 415 17.87 -27.56 10.58
C SER A 415 18.77 -27.10 11.74
N LYS A 416 20.10 -27.08 11.55
CA LYS A 416 21.05 -26.55 12.53
C LYS A 416 20.90 -25.04 12.73
N ALA A 417 20.69 -24.27 11.66
CA ALA A 417 20.44 -22.84 11.74
C ALA A 417 19.11 -22.52 12.45
N LEU A 418 18.03 -23.20 12.05
CA LEU A 418 16.71 -23.10 12.69
C LEU A 418 16.75 -23.52 14.17
N ASN A 419 17.54 -24.55 14.51
CA ASN A 419 17.73 -24.96 15.91
C ASN A 419 18.42 -23.90 16.77
N LYS A 420 19.33 -23.10 16.20
CA LYS A 420 19.94 -21.97 16.92
C LYS A 420 18.91 -20.87 17.17
N ILE A 421 18.08 -20.54 16.18
CA ILE A 421 16.98 -19.57 16.35
C ILE A 421 16.01 -20.06 17.43
N ASN A 422 15.55 -21.31 17.32
CA ASN A 422 14.63 -21.91 18.29
C ASN A 422 15.24 -21.93 19.70
N SER A 423 16.52 -22.26 19.86
CA SER A 423 17.20 -22.22 21.15
C SER A 423 17.24 -20.81 21.76
N THR A 424 17.47 -19.78 20.95
CA THR A 424 17.41 -18.37 21.40
C THR A 424 16.00 -18.02 21.87
N MET A 425 14.96 -18.39 21.10
CA MET A 425 13.57 -18.14 21.50
C MET A 425 13.17 -18.94 22.76
N ILE A 426 13.70 -20.15 22.98
CA ILE A 426 13.48 -20.89 24.23
C ILE A 426 14.02 -20.10 25.44
N LYS A 427 15.20 -19.48 25.33
CA LYS A 427 15.73 -18.64 26.40
C LYS A 427 14.81 -17.45 26.71
N MET A 428 14.28 -16.80 25.66
CA MET A 428 13.32 -15.70 25.80
C MET A 428 12.00 -16.17 26.45
N ARG A 429 11.51 -17.36 26.10
CA ARG A 429 10.36 -17.98 26.76
C ARG A 429 10.64 -18.25 28.23
N ASN A 430 11.79 -18.84 28.55
CA ASN A 430 12.18 -19.13 29.92
C ASN A 430 12.26 -17.85 30.76
N ALA A 431 12.81 -16.75 30.20
CA ALA A 431 12.81 -15.46 30.89
C ALA A 431 11.40 -14.97 31.27
N CYS A 432 10.41 -15.17 30.39
CA CYS A 432 9.00 -14.84 30.70
C CYS A 432 8.47 -15.72 31.84
N THR A 433 8.72 -17.04 31.77
CA THR A 433 8.30 -18.01 32.79
C THR A 433 8.94 -17.75 34.16
N ASP A 434 10.26 -17.46 34.18
CA ASP A 434 11.03 -17.20 35.39
C ASP A 434 10.54 -15.93 36.10
N GLN A 435 10.17 -14.92 35.32
CA GLN A 435 9.58 -13.67 35.82
C GLN A 435 8.07 -13.80 36.12
N LYS A 436 7.44 -14.92 35.76
CA LYS A 436 5.99 -15.15 35.87
C LYS A 436 5.16 -14.05 35.20
N VAL A 437 5.59 -13.62 34.02
CA VAL A 437 4.91 -12.61 33.20
C VAL A 437 4.52 -13.20 31.85
N ASP A 438 3.40 -12.72 31.30
CA ASP A 438 2.96 -13.12 29.96
C ASP A 438 3.79 -12.47 28.85
N PHE A 439 4.47 -11.36 29.14
CA PHE A 439 5.29 -10.65 28.17
C PHE A 439 6.44 -9.88 28.84
N ILE A 440 7.52 -9.66 28.08
CA ILE A 440 8.66 -8.81 28.44
C ILE A 440 8.83 -7.76 27.36
N THR A 441 9.03 -6.50 27.77
CA THR A 441 9.17 -5.34 26.87
C THR A 441 10.52 -4.66 27.10
N GLU A 442 11.25 -4.38 26.03
CA GLU A 442 12.60 -3.80 26.05
C GLU A 442 12.73 -2.65 25.04
N LYS A 443 13.41 -1.58 25.44
CA LYS A 443 13.74 -0.44 24.55
C LYS A 443 15.03 -0.66 23.75
N THR A 444 15.52 -1.90 23.73
CA THR A 444 16.74 -2.30 23.02
C THR A 444 16.40 -3.28 21.92
N PRO A 445 17.16 -3.31 20.81
CA PRO A 445 16.92 -4.26 19.74
C PRO A 445 17.34 -5.68 20.15
N PRO A 446 16.71 -6.75 19.60
CA PRO A 446 16.96 -8.14 19.98
C PRO A 446 18.26 -8.68 19.34
N LYS A 447 19.42 -8.15 19.74
CA LYS A 447 20.72 -8.47 19.10
C LYS A 447 21.05 -9.96 19.07
N GLU A 448 20.60 -10.72 20.07
CA GLU A 448 20.91 -12.14 20.23
C GLU A 448 20.35 -13.04 19.11
N ILE A 449 19.22 -12.65 18.48
CA ILE A 449 18.57 -13.46 17.44
C ILE A 449 19.09 -13.15 16.03
N ILE A 450 19.72 -11.99 15.83
CA ILE A 450 20.14 -11.51 14.50
C ILE A 450 21.23 -12.41 13.90
N LYS A 451 22.25 -12.80 14.66
CA LYS A 451 23.30 -13.71 14.16
C LYS A 451 22.72 -15.09 13.77
N PRO A 452 21.87 -15.75 14.59
CA PRO A 452 21.12 -16.93 14.17
C PRO A 452 20.31 -16.73 12.89
N LEU A 453 19.56 -15.62 12.76
CA LEU A 453 18.77 -15.31 11.56
C LEU A 453 19.64 -15.15 10.32
N ASN A 454 20.72 -14.37 10.38
CA ASN A 454 21.64 -14.20 9.24
C ASN A 454 22.27 -15.53 8.78
N ASN A 455 22.57 -16.43 9.71
CA ASN A 455 23.04 -17.77 9.34
C ASN A 455 21.94 -18.58 8.66
N PHE A 456 20.69 -18.51 9.14
CA PHE A 456 19.56 -19.15 8.47
C PHE A 456 19.35 -18.58 7.06
N LEU A 457 19.33 -17.26 6.92
CA LEU A 457 19.21 -16.59 5.63
C LEU A 457 20.26 -17.14 4.68
N LYS A 458 21.54 -17.13 5.06
CA LYS A 458 22.64 -17.66 4.25
C LYS A 458 22.45 -19.11 3.82
N GLU A 459 22.05 -20.00 4.72
CA GLU A 459 21.83 -21.42 4.37
C GLU A 459 20.56 -21.62 3.52
N ALA A 460 19.54 -20.79 3.72
CA ALA A 460 18.33 -20.80 2.89
C ALA A 460 18.63 -20.30 1.47
N GLU A 461 19.45 -19.25 1.30
CA GLU A 461 19.86 -18.77 -0.03
C GLU A 461 20.56 -19.88 -0.82
N LYS A 462 21.46 -20.63 -0.17
CA LYS A 462 22.11 -21.79 -0.81
C LYS A 462 21.11 -22.87 -1.18
N HIS A 463 20.14 -23.15 -0.30
CA HIS A 463 19.13 -24.16 -0.58
C HIS A 463 18.28 -23.79 -1.80
N PHE A 464 17.90 -22.52 -1.95
CA PHE A 464 17.18 -22.03 -3.13
C PHE A 464 18.03 -21.98 -4.41
N GLN A 465 19.33 -22.28 -4.33
CA GLN A 465 20.26 -22.29 -5.46
C GLN A 465 20.57 -23.70 -5.97
N VAL A 466 20.14 -24.76 -5.26
CA VAL A 466 20.45 -26.16 -5.63
C VAL A 466 19.30 -26.72 -6.47
N ASP A 467 19.62 -27.12 -7.71
CA ASP A 467 18.81 -27.80 -8.74
C ASP A 467 17.51 -27.13 -9.21
N GLU A 468 17.42 -26.84 -10.52
CA GLU A 468 16.20 -26.39 -11.22
C GLU A 468 15.03 -27.39 -11.12
N GLU A 469 15.32 -28.66 -10.81
CA GLU A 469 14.31 -29.70 -10.62
C GLU A 469 13.80 -29.82 -9.16
N SER A 470 14.39 -29.08 -8.19
CA SER A 470 13.97 -29.18 -6.79
C SER A 470 12.87 -28.16 -6.47
N GLU A 471 11.71 -28.67 -6.06
CA GLU A 471 10.57 -27.85 -5.66
C GLU A 471 10.95 -26.99 -4.44
N ILE A 472 10.95 -25.66 -4.60
CA ILE A 472 11.23 -24.73 -3.50
C ILE A 472 10.12 -24.87 -2.45
N ASP A 473 10.48 -25.31 -1.24
CA ASP A 473 9.52 -25.42 -0.14
C ASP A 473 8.99 -24.01 0.23
N GLU A 474 7.70 -23.79 -0.05
CA GLU A 474 7.01 -22.51 0.19
C GLU A 474 7.10 -22.07 1.67
N ASN A 475 7.14 -23.01 2.62
CA ASN A 475 7.22 -22.67 4.05
C ASN A 475 8.61 -22.12 4.40
N ILE A 476 9.68 -22.66 3.80
CA ILE A 476 11.04 -22.15 3.99
C ILE A 476 11.16 -20.76 3.34
N LEU A 477 10.56 -20.57 2.17
CA LEU A 477 10.56 -19.30 1.45
C LEU A 477 9.78 -18.20 2.19
N ASP A 478 8.59 -18.51 2.72
CA ASP A 478 7.81 -17.57 3.54
C ASP A 478 8.60 -17.15 4.80
N PHE A 479 9.22 -18.11 5.49
CA PHE A 479 10.04 -17.81 6.64
C PHE A 479 11.33 -17.06 6.28
N TYR A 480 11.92 -17.29 5.11
CA TYR A 480 13.03 -16.49 4.59
C TYR A 480 12.62 -15.01 4.45
N PHE A 481 11.44 -14.73 3.87
CA PHE A 481 10.96 -13.34 3.76
C PHE A 481 10.67 -12.72 5.12
N LYS A 482 10.09 -13.46 6.06
CA LYS A 482 9.89 -13.00 7.45
C LYS A 482 11.21 -12.71 8.16
N ALA A 483 12.19 -13.61 8.06
CA ALA A 483 13.52 -13.43 8.65
C ALA A 483 14.26 -12.23 8.04
N THR A 484 14.17 -12.05 6.71
CA THR A 484 14.74 -10.90 6.00
C THR A 484 14.09 -9.60 6.46
N ALA A 485 12.76 -9.57 6.57
CA ALA A 485 12.03 -8.42 7.08
C ALA A 485 12.40 -8.09 8.53
N PHE A 486 12.61 -9.12 9.37
CA PHE A 486 13.02 -8.95 10.76
C PHE A 486 14.42 -8.35 10.87
N VAL A 487 15.38 -8.85 10.09
CA VAL A 487 16.75 -8.31 10.06
C VAL A 487 16.77 -6.86 9.55
N ARG A 488 16.02 -6.56 8.48
CA ARG A 488 15.88 -5.17 7.97
C ARG A 488 15.24 -4.24 8.99
N THR A 489 14.18 -4.69 9.67
CA THR A 489 13.51 -3.88 10.71
C THR A 489 14.44 -3.63 11.90
N TYR A 490 15.30 -4.59 12.23
CA TYR A 490 16.36 -4.42 13.22
C TYR A 490 17.36 -3.31 12.81
N GLU A 491 17.68 -3.16 11.52
CA GLU A 491 18.59 -2.11 11.03
C GLU A 491 17.99 -0.70 11.19
N TYR A 492 16.65 -0.58 11.17
CA TYR A 492 15.94 0.70 11.40
C TYR A 492 15.62 0.98 12.87
N PHE A 493 16.02 0.11 13.80
CA PHE A 493 15.64 0.22 15.20
C PHE A 493 16.21 1.49 15.83
N ASP A 494 15.31 2.37 16.28
CA ASP A 494 15.59 3.62 16.98
C ASP A 494 14.65 3.78 18.19
N GLU A 495 14.58 4.97 18.79
CA GLU A 495 13.72 5.23 19.95
C GLU A 495 12.21 5.13 19.67
N LYS A 496 11.80 5.03 18.40
CA LYS A 496 10.42 4.83 17.94
C LYS A 496 10.02 3.36 17.90
N TYR A 497 10.94 2.47 18.24
CA TYR A 497 10.72 1.03 18.28
C TYR A 497 10.82 0.49 19.70
N VAL A 498 10.12 -0.62 19.93
CA VAL A 498 10.24 -1.44 21.13
C VAL A 498 10.30 -2.89 20.72
N THR A 499 11.14 -3.66 21.41
CA THR A 499 11.16 -5.11 21.31
C THR A 499 10.26 -5.67 22.39
N TYR A 500 9.40 -6.61 22.05
CA TYR A 500 8.72 -7.38 23.08
C TYR A 500 8.66 -8.87 22.74
N THR A 501 8.65 -9.67 23.79
CA THR A 501 8.37 -11.11 23.73
C THR A 501 7.04 -11.36 24.43
N GLU A 502 6.14 -12.10 23.80
CA GLU A 502 4.83 -12.46 24.34
C GLU A 502 4.71 -13.99 24.35
N ASN A 503 4.50 -14.56 25.53
CA ASN A 503 4.33 -15.98 25.76
C ASN A 503 2.84 -16.29 25.88
N ASN A 504 2.25 -16.68 24.76
CA ASN A 504 0.88 -17.21 24.73
C ASN A 504 0.91 -18.69 25.14
N PHE A 505 -0.21 -19.21 25.66
CA PHE A 505 -0.31 -20.59 26.17
C PHE A 505 0.35 -21.66 25.26
N ASP A 506 0.26 -21.49 23.94
CA ASP A 506 0.80 -22.45 22.95
C ASP A 506 2.02 -21.97 22.14
N ASP A 507 2.39 -20.68 22.18
CA ASP A 507 3.44 -20.14 21.32
C ASP A 507 4.16 -18.91 21.91
N LEU A 508 5.40 -18.69 21.47
CA LEU A 508 6.18 -17.50 21.81
C LEU A 508 6.29 -16.61 20.57
N LYS A 509 5.86 -15.37 20.72
CA LYS A 509 6.03 -14.31 19.73
C LYS A 509 7.17 -13.39 20.15
N LEU A 510 8.10 -13.12 19.23
CA LEU A 510 9.07 -12.04 19.34
C LEU A 510 8.72 -10.97 18.31
N LYS A 511 8.60 -9.70 18.72
CA LYS A 511 8.26 -8.60 17.82
C LYS A 511 9.18 -7.40 18.03
N ILE A 512 9.66 -6.85 16.91
CA ILE A 512 10.14 -5.47 16.83
C ILE A 512 8.95 -4.63 16.39
N PHE A 513 8.41 -3.84 17.32
CA PHE A 513 7.19 -3.07 17.13
C PHE A 513 7.51 -1.60 16.86
N CYS A 514 7.08 -1.10 15.70
CA CYS A 514 7.10 0.31 15.35
C CYS A 514 5.97 1.04 16.10
N ILE A 515 6.33 1.85 17.09
CA ILE A 515 5.36 2.58 17.92
C ILE A 515 4.94 3.88 17.23
N ASP A 516 5.91 4.54 16.59
CA ASP A 516 5.76 5.84 15.94
C ASP A 516 6.34 5.78 14.51
N PRO A 517 5.49 5.69 13.48
CA PRO A 517 5.93 5.56 12.09
C PRO A 517 6.39 6.89 11.47
N SER A 518 6.36 8.00 12.21
CA SER A 518 6.59 9.35 11.67
C SER A 518 7.92 9.52 10.95
N VAL A 519 9.00 8.96 11.50
CA VAL A 519 10.35 9.04 10.92
C VAL A 519 10.41 8.32 9.58
N ARG A 520 9.94 7.06 9.54
CA ARG A 520 9.97 6.22 8.33
C ARG A 520 9.07 6.77 7.23
N LEU A 521 7.88 7.26 7.59
CA LEU A 521 7.00 7.94 6.64
C LEU A 521 7.64 9.24 6.13
N SER A 522 8.25 10.04 7.01
CA SER A 522 8.92 11.29 6.61
C SER A 522 10.09 11.03 5.65
N GLU A 523 10.90 10.00 5.90
CA GLU A 523 11.98 9.57 4.99
C GLU A 523 11.44 9.15 3.63
N PHE A 524 10.37 8.35 3.60
CA PHE A 524 9.74 7.95 2.34
C PHE A 524 9.19 9.17 1.58
N LEU A 525 8.51 10.09 2.27
CA LEU A 525 7.89 11.26 1.67
C LEU A 525 8.90 12.23 1.03
N LYS A 526 10.21 12.12 1.32
CA LYS A 526 11.26 12.87 0.62
C LYS A 526 11.45 12.42 -0.84
N LYS A 527 11.00 11.20 -1.18
CA LYS A 527 11.10 10.61 -2.53
C LYS A 527 9.97 11.06 -3.47
N VAL A 528 9.03 11.87 -2.97
CA VAL A 528 7.92 12.39 -3.76
C VAL A 528 7.93 13.91 -3.70
N LYS A 529 7.46 14.54 -4.77
CA LYS A 529 7.46 16.00 -4.89
C LYS A 529 6.40 16.67 -4.01
N SER A 530 5.24 16.03 -3.87
CA SER A 530 4.13 16.55 -3.09
C SER A 530 3.27 15.41 -2.53
N ALA A 531 2.69 15.61 -1.35
CA ALA A 531 1.80 14.64 -0.72
C ALA A 531 0.55 15.31 -0.13
N VAL A 532 -0.62 14.76 -0.42
CA VAL A 532 -1.91 15.27 0.05
C VAL A 532 -2.60 14.16 0.85
N PHE A 533 -2.68 14.35 2.15
CA PHE A 533 -3.39 13.48 3.09
C PHE A 533 -4.79 14.03 3.31
N PHE A 534 -5.82 13.27 2.99
CA PHE A 534 -7.20 13.75 3.14
C PHE A 534 -8.11 12.69 3.75
N SER A 535 -8.99 13.14 4.65
CA SER A 535 -9.87 12.26 5.41
C SER A 535 -10.98 13.08 6.08
N ALA A 536 -12.15 12.49 6.27
CA ALA A 536 -13.24 13.12 7.04
C ALA A 536 -12.96 13.19 8.55
N THR A 537 -12.11 12.29 9.06
CA THR A 537 -11.86 12.08 10.49
C THR A 537 -10.42 12.39 10.89
N LEU A 538 -9.74 13.30 10.18
CA LEU A 538 -8.39 13.73 10.52
C LEU A 538 -8.43 14.73 11.70
N THR A 539 -8.83 14.27 12.89
CA THR A 539 -8.98 15.08 14.10
C THR A 539 -8.51 14.29 15.34
N PRO A 540 -7.63 14.87 16.19
CA PRO A 540 -6.99 16.18 16.06
C PRO A 540 -5.95 16.24 14.92
N MET A 541 -5.91 17.35 14.19
CA MET A 541 -5.05 17.54 13.02
C MET A 541 -3.57 17.34 13.35
N ASP A 542 -3.10 17.90 14.47
CA ASP A 542 -1.69 17.85 14.86
C ASP A 542 -1.21 16.44 15.21
N TYR A 543 -2.08 15.63 15.83
CA TYR A 543 -1.81 14.21 16.11
C TYR A 543 -1.53 13.44 14.82
N PHE A 544 -2.41 13.59 13.83
CA PHE A 544 -2.26 12.91 12.54
C PHE A 544 -1.07 13.43 11.77
N MET A 545 -0.92 14.75 11.66
CA MET A 545 0.20 15.37 10.94
C MET A 545 1.54 14.88 11.49
N LYS A 546 1.70 14.83 12.82
CA LYS A 546 2.92 14.35 13.46
C LYS A 546 3.22 12.90 13.10
N LEU A 547 2.26 11.99 13.30
CA LEU A 547 2.47 10.55 13.08
C LEU A 547 2.58 10.17 11.61
N LEU A 548 2.03 10.97 10.70
CA LEU A 548 2.09 10.75 9.24
C LEU A 548 3.33 11.40 8.57
N GLY A 549 4.31 11.88 9.34
CA GLY A 549 5.56 12.43 8.80
C GLY A 549 5.45 13.87 8.28
N GLY A 550 4.46 14.63 8.76
CA GLY A 550 4.36 16.06 8.58
C GLY A 550 5.35 16.85 9.44
N ASN A 551 5.57 18.11 9.06
CA ASN A 551 6.49 19.06 9.71
C ASN A 551 5.87 20.47 9.74
N ASP A 552 6.60 21.46 10.25
CA ASP A 552 6.09 22.84 10.38
C ASP A 552 5.83 23.54 9.03
N GLU A 553 6.44 23.05 7.95
CA GLU A 553 6.21 23.54 6.60
C GLU A 553 4.96 22.93 5.95
N SER A 554 4.36 21.93 6.59
CA SER A 554 3.18 21.23 6.09
C SER A 554 1.92 22.08 6.24
N TYR A 555 1.11 22.10 5.20
CA TYR A 555 -0.15 22.82 5.20
C TYR A 555 -1.26 22.03 5.87
N LYS A 556 -2.18 22.76 6.50
CA LYS A 556 -3.37 22.23 7.15
C LYS A 556 -4.58 22.92 6.55
N ALA A 557 -5.59 22.14 6.21
CA ALA A 557 -6.88 22.66 5.80
C ALA A 557 -8.00 21.91 6.51
N ASN A 558 -9.03 22.65 6.93
CA ASN A 558 -10.23 22.08 7.52
C ASN A 558 -11.42 22.68 6.79
N PHE A 559 -12.19 21.83 6.13
CA PHE A 559 -13.37 22.25 5.39
C PHE A 559 -14.64 21.93 6.18
N GLU A 560 -15.59 22.85 6.12
CA GLU A 560 -16.90 22.65 6.71
C GLU A 560 -17.74 21.66 5.91
N SER A 561 -18.66 21.01 6.60
CA SER A 561 -19.63 20.12 5.98
C SER A 561 -20.52 20.92 5.01
N PRO A 562 -20.75 20.45 3.77
CA PRO A 562 -21.73 21.06 2.89
C PRO A 562 -23.18 20.79 3.34
N PHE A 563 -23.38 19.84 4.26
CA PHE A 563 -24.70 19.44 4.75
C PHE A 563 -25.32 20.48 5.68
N ASP A 564 -26.63 20.66 5.58
CA ASP A 564 -27.40 21.44 6.54
C ASP A 564 -27.44 20.72 7.90
N ASN A 565 -27.04 21.43 8.96
CA ASN A 565 -27.10 20.91 10.33
C ASN A 565 -28.54 20.55 10.75
N ASN A 566 -29.56 21.16 10.13
CA ASN A 566 -30.97 20.84 10.39
C ASN A 566 -31.37 19.43 9.91
N ASN A 567 -30.58 18.81 9.04
CA ASN A 567 -30.81 17.45 8.55
C ASN A 567 -30.22 16.37 9.47
N LEU A 568 -29.41 16.75 10.48
CA LEU A 568 -28.84 15.84 11.46
C LEU A 568 -29.36 16.13 12.87
N CYS A 569 -30.11 15.20 13.45
CA CYS A 569 -30.42 15.26 14.88
C CYS A 569 -29.36 14.52 15.69
N LEU A 570 -28.45 15.25 16.34
CA LEU A 570 -27.43 14.65 17.21
C LEU A 570 -27.91 14.63 18.66
N LEU A 571 -27.98 13.44 19.24
CA LEU A 571 -28.49 13.18 20.59
C LEU A 571 -27.41 12.55 21.47
N LEU A 572 -27.39 12.91 22.75
CA LEU A 572 -26.51 12.32 23.76
C LEU A 572 -27.31 11.76 24.94
N ASP A 573 -27.24 10.45 25.12
CA ASP A 573 -27.64 9.77 26.36
C ASP A 573 -26.39 9.59 27.25
N ASP A 574 -26.20 10.52 28.18
CA ASP A 574 -25.07 10.55 29.12
C ASP A 574 -25.37 9.85 30.45
N ASN A 575 -26.54 9.21 30.60
CA ASN A 575 -26.94 8.46 31.80
C ASN A 575 -26.50 7.00 31.78
N ILE A 576 -25.84 6.58 30.69
CA ILE A 576 -25.37 5.23 30.46
C ILE A 576 -23.86 5.19 30.65
N SER A 577 -23.39 4.23 31.46
CA SER A 577 -21.97 3.89 31.50
C SER A 577 -21.72 2.57 30.81
N THR A 578 -20.81 2.58 29.83
CA THR A 578 -20.35 1.35 29.16
C THR A 578 -18.99 0.87 29.66
N LYS A 579 -18.49 1.44 30.78
CA LYS A 579 -17.29 0.95 31.47
C LYS A 579 -17.51 -0.50 31.92
N TYR A 580 -16.48 -1.34 31.78
CA TYR A 580 -16.58 -2.80 31.96
C TYR A 580 -17.36 -3.22 33.22
N LEU A 581 -17.07 -2.60 34.37
CA LEU A 581 -17.72 -2.90 35.66
C LEU A 581 -19.21 -2.53 35.71
N GLU A 582 -19.65 -1.56 34.92
CA GLU A 582 -21.01 -1.00 34.95
C GLU A 582 -21.87 -1.50 33.76
N ARG A 583 -21.28 -2.27 32.82
CA ARG A 583 -21.93 -2.69 31.56
C ARG A 583 -23.25 -3.42 31.79
N LYS A 584 -23.29 -4.42 32.68
CA LYS A 584 -24.52 -5.22 32.92
C LYS A 584 -25.73 -4.35 33.28
N ASN A 585 -25.52 -3.25 34.00
CA ASN A 585 -26.58 -2.33 34.42
C ASN A 585 -27.13 -1.46 33.29
N SER A 586 -26.44 -1.40 32.15
CA SER A 586 -26.83 -0.56 31.01
C SER A 586 -27.65 -1.27 29.95
N TYR A 587 -27.67 -2.62 29.94
CA TYR A 587 -28.24 -3.38 28.81
C TYR A 587 -29.72 -3.07 28.58
N LYS A 588 -30.52 -3.09 29.67
CA LYS A 588 -31.96 -2.80 29.62
C LYS A 588 -32.24 -1.36 29.18
N LYS A 589 -31.47 -0.39 29.70
CA LYS A 589 -31.60 1.04 29.35
C LYS A 589 -31.31 1.26 27.86
N ILE A 590 -30.25 0.63 27.35
CA ILE A 590 -29.89 0.72 25.93
C ILE A 590 -31.02 0.17 25.04
N ALA A 591 -31.52 -1.03 25.35
CA ALA A 591 -32.61 -1.64 24.59
C ALA A 591 -33.89 -0.77 24.60
N GLU A 592 -34.20 -0.14 25.74
CA GLU A 592 -35.35 0.77 25.89
C GLU A 592 -35.19 2.06 25.09
N THR A 593 -34.02 2.69 25.15
CA THR A 593 -33.70 3.89 24.36
C THR A 593 -33.79 3.58 22.86
N ILE A 594 -33.18 2.49 22.39
CA ILE A 594 -33.25 2.09 20.98
C ILE A 594 -34.70 1.91 20.54
N HIS A 595 -35.49 1.13 21.28
CA HIS A 595 -36.88 0.83 20.92
C HIS A 595 -37.74 2.10 20.81
N ARG A 596 -37.58 3.04 21.75
CA ARG A 596 -38.36 4.29 21.77
C ARG A 596 -37.96 5.27 20.67
N CYS A 597 -36.68 5.29 20.28
CA CYS A 597 -36.24 6.14 19.18
C CYS A 597 -36.75 5.62 17.82
N ILE A 598 -36.61 4.32 17.56
CA ILE A 598 -37.00 3.75 16.26
C ILE A 598 -38.51 3.59 16.09
N SER A 599 -39.31 3.66 17.16
CA SER A 599 -40.77 3.65 17.06
C SER A 599 -41.36 4.96 16.55
N LYS A 600 -40.57 6.06 16.50
CA LYS A 600 -41.04 7.37 16.03
C LYS A 600 -41.07 7.51 14.51
N LYS A 601 -40.27 6.71 13.78
CA LYS A 601 -40.27 6.69 12.31
C LYS A 601 -39.89 5.30 11.82
N THR A 602 -40.71 4.75 10.93
CA THR A 602 -40.37 3.52 10.22
C THR A 602 -39.18 3.76 9.29
N GLY A 603 -38.19 2.88 9.34
CA GLY A 603 -37.06 2.93 8.43
C GLY A 603 -35.89 2.07 8.88
N ASN A 604 -34.70 2.41 8.38
CA ASN A 604 -33.51 1.60 8.52
C ASN A 604 -32.53 2.20 9.54
N TYR A 605 -32.09 1.38 10.50
CA TYR A 605 -31.26 1.80 11.63
C TYR A 605 -30.10 0.84 11.88
N ILE A 606 -28.98 1.35 12.39
CA ILE A 606 -27.85 0.53 12.85
C ILE A 606 -27.45 0.89 14.28
N VAL A 607 -27.19 -0.13 15.10
CA VAL A 607 -26.65 0.00 16.45
C VAL A 607 -25.23 -0.56 16.47
N PHE A 608 -24.27 0.29 16.80
CA PHE A 608 -22.86 -0.06 16.90
C PHE A 608 -22.45 -0.28 18.36
N PHE A 609 -21.90 -1.47 18.62
CA PHE A 609 -21.44 -1.90 19.95
C PHE A 609 -19.93 -2.02 20.03
N PRO A 610 -19.32 -1.86 21.23
CA PRO A 610 -17.87 -1.94 21.37
C PRO A 610 -17.34 -3.40 21.35
N SER A 611 -18.20 -4.41 21.48
CA SER A 611 -17.84 -5.83 21.37
C SER A 611 -19.03 -6.72 20.98
N TYR A 612 -18.74 -7.88 20.39
CA TYR A 612 -19.74 -8.91 20.09
C TYR A 612 -20.50 -9.39 21.32
N GLU A 613 -19.79 -9.61 22.44
CA GLU A 613 -20.42 -10.03 23.69
C GLU A 613 -21.47 -9.02 24.15
N TYR A 614 -21.16 -7.72 24.08
CA TYR A 614 -22.08 -6.69 24.50
C TYR A 614 -23.26 -6.55 23.52
N MET A 615 -22.99 -6.61 22.22
CA MET A 615 -24.03 -6.65 21.19
C MET A 615 -25.03 -7.79 21.42
N ASN A 616 -24.54 -9.01 21.65
CA ASN A 616 -25.39 -10.19 21.82
C ASN A 616 -26.27 -10.09 23.09
N ASN A 617 -25.70 -9.63 24.21
CA ASN A 617 -26.45 -9.44 25.46
C ASN A 617 -27.59 -8.42 25.31
N VAL A 618 -27.35 -7.31 24.61
CA VAL A 618 -28.40 -6.30 24.38
C VAL A 618 -29.42 -6.79 23.34
N LEU A 619 -28.96 -7.49 22.30
CA LEU A 619 -29.82 -8.08 21.27
C LEU A 619 -30.82 -9.08 21.88
N GLU A 620 -30.39 -9.93 22.82
CA GLU A 620 -31.25 -10.89 23.50
C GLU A 620 -32.39 -10.18 24.24
N ILE A 621 -32.06 -9.16 25.04
CA ILE A 621 -33.06 -8.34 25.76
C ILE A 621 -33.98 -7.61 24.78
N PHE A 622 -33.44 -7.12 23.66
CA PHE A 622 -34.20 -6.37 22.67
C PHE A 622 -35.22 -7.25 21.93
N LYS A 623 -34.86 -8.48 21.58
CA LYS A 623 -35.77 -9.44 20.90
C LYS A 623 -37.04 -9.70 21.71
N HIS A 624 -36.93 -9.78 23.04
CA HIS A 624 -38.10 -9.93 23.92
C HIS A 624 -39.02 -8.71 23.97
N LYS A 625 -38.56 -7.52 23.54
CA LYS A 625 -39.34 -6.27 23.59
C LYS A 625 -40.02 -5.91 22.26
N ALA A 626 -39.55 -6.42 21.13
CA ALA A 626 -39.96 -5.93 19.82
C ALA A 626 -40.14 -7.05 18.80
N GLU A 627 -41.27 -7.76 18.87
CA GLU A 627 -41.59 -8.87 17.96
C GLU A 627 -41.86 -8.43 16.51
N HIS A 628 -42.28 -7.16 16.30
CA HIS A 628 -42.66 -6.62 14.99
C HIS A 628 -41.51 -5.91 14.24
N ILE A 629 -40.27 -5.98 14.74
CA ILE A 629 -39.12 -5.30 14.14
C ILE A 629 -38.22 -6.32 13.46
N LYS A 630 -37.88 -6.06 12.19
CA LYS A 630 -36.93 -6.91 11.47
C LYS A 630 -35.53 -6.66 12.00
N ILE A 631 -34.87 -7.70 12.52
CA ILE A 631 -33.53 -7.59 13.11
C ILE A 631 -32.52 -8.40 12.31
N ILE A 632 -31.38 -7.80 12.00
CA ILE A 632 -30.19 -8.47 11.46
C ILE A 632 -28.99 -8.19 12.37
N ASN A 633 -28.03 -9.11 12.44
CA ASN A 633 -26.83 -8.93 13.26
C ASN A 633 -25.56 -9.40 12.54
N GLN A 634 -24.46 -8.74 12.88
CA GLN A 634 -23.12 -9.14 12.46
C GLN A 634 -22.68 -10.41 13.20
N LYS A 635 -22.25 -11.42 12.45
CA LYS A 635 -21.62 -12.64 13.00
C LYS A 635 -20.10 -12.47 13.03
N SER A 636 -19.41 -13.19 13.91
CA SER A 636 -17.95 -13.11 14.03
C SER A 636 -17.20 -13.59 12.79
N ASN A 637 -17.79 -14.55 12.05
CA ASN A 637 -17.19 -15.18 10.87
C ASN A 637 -18.05 -14.92 9.64
N MET A 638 -18.20 -13.65 9.24
CA MET A 638 -18.87 -13.29 7.97
C MET A 638 -17.85 -13.25 6.84
N ASP A 639 -18.10 -14.03 5.79
CA ASP A 639 -17.37 -13.92 4.53
C ASP A 639 -17.80 -12.65 3.73
N GLU A 640 -17.24 -12.43 2.54
CA GLU A 640 -17.65 -11.28 1.72
C GLU A 640 -19.11 -11.36 1.23
N VAL A 641 -19.65 -12.58 1.07
CA VAL A 641 -21.03 -12.81 0.63
C VAL A 641 -22.01 -12.42 1.74
N ASP A 642 -21.77 -12.89 2.96
CA ASP A 642 -22.53 -12.56 4.17
C ASP A 642 -22.53 -11.05 4.43
N LYS A 643 -21.35 -10.41 4.32
CA LYS A 643 -21.23 -8.95 4.42
C LYS A 643 -22.08 -8.25 3.36
N GLY A 644 -22.00 -8.71 2.11
CA GLY A 644 -22.80 -8.19 1.01
C GLY A 644 -24.31 -8.32 1.26
N GLN A 645 -24.76 -9.45 1.81
CA GLN A 645 -26.16 -9.68 2.17
C GLN A 645 -26.63 -8.76 3.31
N PHE A 646 -25.82 -8.58 4.35
CA PHE A 646 -26.11 -7.65 5.44
C PHE A 646 -26.34 -6.23 4.91
N ILE A 647 -25.49 -5.76 4.00
CA ILE A 647 -25.60 -4.43 3.40
C ILE A 647 -26.83 -4.32 2.49
N LYS A 648 -27.08 -5.34 1.65
CA LYS A 648 -28.23 -5.36 0.73
C LYS A 648 -29.58 -5.35 1.44
N ALA A 649 -29.64 -5.76 2.71
CA ALA A 649 -30.86 -5.70 3.51
C ALA A 649 -31.33 -4.25 3.76
N PHE A 650 -30.41 -3.29 3.79
CA PHE A 650 -30.70 -1.85 3.95
C PHE A 650 -31.20 -1.27 2.63
N SER A 651 -32.52 -1.26 2.46
CA SER A 651 -33.20 -0.85 1.23
C SER A 651 -34.24 0.22 1.54
N GLU A 652 -34.38 1.20 0.63
CA GLU A 652 -35.44 2.22 0.66
C GLU A 652 -36.83 1.58 0.50
N LYS A 653 -36.91 0.37 -0.06
CA LYS A 653 -38.16 -0.36 -0.26
C LYS A 653 -38.67 -1.07 1.00
N ASN A 654 -37.96 -0.98 2.11
CA ASN A 654 -38.37 -1.62 3.36
C ASN A 654 -39.63 -0.92 3.91
N LYS A 655 -40.74 -1.66 3.98
CA LYS A 655 -42.01 -1.17 4.54
C LYS A 655 -42.09 -1.23 6.06
N GLU A 656 -41.20 -2.01 6.67
CA GLU A 656 -41.10 -2.24 8.11
C GLU A 656 -39.74 -1.74 8.61
N THR A 657 -39.66 -1.45 9.91
CA THR A 657 -38.40 -1.03 10.54
C THR A 657 -37.38 -2.15 10.50
N LEU A 658 -36.20 -1.85 9.96
CA LEU A 658 -35.03 -2.73 9.98
C LEU A 658 -34.01 -2.20 10.98
N LEU A 659 -33.56 -3.07 11.89
CA LEU A 659 -32.53 -2.76 12.87
C LEU A 659 -31.33 -3.71 12.70
N GLY A 660 -30.18 -3.16 12.32
CA GLY A 660 -28.92 -3.88 12.24
C GLY A 660 -28.09 -3.74 13.52
N PHE A 661 -27.61 -4.85 14.05
CA PHE A 661 -26.66 -4.89 15.16
C PHE A 661 -25.26 -5.17 14.61
N ALA A 662 -24.30 -4.28 14.88
CA ALA A 662 -22.94 -4.40 14.39
C ALA A 662 -21.90 -3.96 15.45
N VAL A 663 -20.64 -4.34 15.24
CA VAL A 663 -19.52 -3.92 16.07
C VAL A 663 -18.89 -2.63 15.52
N LEU A 664 -18.62 -1.69 16.42
CA LEU A 664 -17.96 -0.41 16.12
C LEU A 664 -16.47 -0.64 15.78
N GLY A 665 -16.00 -0.01 14.70
CA GLY A 665 -14.67 -0.24 14.13
C GLY A 665 -14.56 -1.56 13.35
N GLY A 666 -15.68 -2.20 13.01
CA GLY A 666 -15.74 -3.36 12.14
C GLY A 666 -16.10 -3.00 10.69
N ALA A 667 -16.28 -4.03 9.86
CA ALA A 667 -16.56 -3.89 8.42
C ALA A 667 -17.83 -3.08 8.08
N PHE A 668 -18.76 -2.91 9.03
CA PHE A 668 -20.02 -2.19 8.82
C PHE A 668 -20.00 -0.74 9.35
N SER A 669 -19.12 -0.39 10.29
CA SER A 669 -18.92 1.02 10.68
C SER A 669 -18.06 1.76 9.65
N GLU A 670 -17.30 1.02 8.87
CA GLU A 670 -16.29 1.51 7.95
C GLU A 670 -16.56 1.05 6.51
N GLY A 671 -16.72 1.99 5.56
CA GLY A 671 -16.76 1.68 4.12
C GLY A 671 -18.12 1.30 3.53
N LEU A 672 -19.22 1.43 4.28
CA LEU A 672 -20.59 1.28 3.74
C LEU A 672 -21.08 2.53 3.01
N ASP A 673 -21.73 2.32 1.86
CA ASP A 673 -22.40 3.34 1.04
C ASP A 673 -23.93 3.17 1.15
N LEU A 674 -24.50 3.65 2.26
CA LEU A 674 -25.93 3.64 2.55
C LEU A 674 -26.47 5.08 2.51
N ALA A 675 -26.60 5.64 1.32
CA ALA A 675 -27.17 6.98 1.10
C ALA A 675 -28.70 6.99 1.15
N GLY A 676 -29.30 8.16 1.37
CA GLY A 676 -30.75 8.36 1.37
C GLY A 676 -31.45 7.65 2.53
N GLU A 677 -32.64 7.11 2.27
CA GLU A 677 -33.45 6.42 3.28
C GLU A 677 -32.95 5.00 3.61
N LYS A 678 -31.83 4.56 3.01
CA LYS A 678 -31.19 3.29 3.34
C LYS A 678 -30.65 3.26 4.76
N LEU A 679 -30.35 4.41 5.37
CA LEU A 679 -29.94 4.50 6.76
C LEU A 679 -30.33 5.86 7.34
N ILE A 680 -31.38 5.88 8.17
CA ILE A 680 -31.96 7.13 8.71
C ILE A 680 -31.62 7.35 10.19
N GLY A 681 -30.95 6.41 10.85
CA GLY A 681 -30.43 6.64 12.18
C GLY A 681 -29.40 5.64 12.65
N VAL A 682 -28.48 6.11 13.49
CA VAL A 682 -27.40 5.32 14.06
C VAL A 682 -27.34 5.50 15.57
N PHE A 683 -27.13 4.40 16.29
CA PHE A 683 -26.86 4.40 17.73
C PHE A 683 -25.40 3.97 17.95
N ILE A 684 -24.66 4.72 18.75
CA ILE A 684 -23.25 4.45 19.05
C ILE A 684 -23.11 4.20 20.55
N ILE A 685 -22.91 2.93 20.91
CA ILE A 685 -22.80 2.50 22.30
C ILE A 685 -21.33 2.59 22.74
N GLY A 686 -21.04 3.46 23.71
CA GLY A 686 -19.67 3.71 24.17
C GLY A 686 -18.88 4.65 23.27
N VAL A 687 -17.61 4.85 23.60
CA VAL A 687 -16.68 5.79 22.91
C VAL A 687 -15.65 5.09 21.99
N GLY A 688 -15.93 3.84 21.61
CA GLY A 688 -15.13 3.09 20.64
C GLY A 688 -13.69 2.76 21.03
N LEU A 689 -13.33 2.84 22.33
CA LEU A 689 -11.95 2.57 22.77
C LEU A 689 -11.46 1.21 22.23
N PRO A 690 -10.24 1.14 21.66
CA PRO A 690 -9.57 -0.12 21.36
C PRO A 690 -9.54 -1.05 22.57
N LYS A 691 -9.48 -2.37 22.31
CA LYS A 691 -9.25 -3.35 23.37
C LYS A 691 -7.91 -3.04 24.06
N ILE A 692 -7.88 -3.20 25.38
CA ILE A 692 -6.62 -3.15 26.11
C ILE A 692 -5.73 -4.28 25.57
N SER A 693 -4.57 -3.92 25.06
CA SER A 693 -3.57 -4.82 24.50
C SER A 693 -2.18 -4.36 24.93
N LEU A 694 -1.21 -5.27 24.86
CA LEU A 694 0.20 -4.97 25.08
C LEU A 694 0.65 -3.80 24.22
N GLU A 695 0.42 -3.86 22.91
CA GLU A 695 0.83 -2.81 21.96
C GLU A 695 0.20 -1.44 22.27
N ASN A 696 -1.09 -1.39 22.64
CA ASN A 696 -1.72 -0.11 23.02
C ASN A 696 -1.14 0.44 24.33
N ASN A 697 -0.76 -0.42 25.28
CA ASN A 697 -0.06 0.02 26.49
C ASN A 697 1.35 0.53 26.16
N ILE A 698 2.08 -0.12 25.25
CA ILE A 698 3.39 0.35 24.77
C ILE A 698 3.26 1.72 24.10
N ILE A 699 2.27 1.91 23.20
CA ILE A 699 1.97 3.21 22.59
C ILE A 699 1.69 4.25 23.67
N LYS A 700 0.81 3.90 24.63
CA LYS A 700 0.47 4.78 25.74
C LYS A 700 1.73 5.20 26.49
N GLU A 701 2.56 4.27 26.91
CA GLU A 701 3.79 4.55 27.67
C GLU A 701 4.78 5.42 26.89
N HIS A 702 4.99 5.12 25.61
CA HIS A 702 5.87 5.90 24.74
C HIS A 702 5.46 7.38 24.65
N PHE A 703 4.16 7.64 24.54
CA PHE A 703 3.61 9.01 24.45
C PHE A 703 3.19 9.59 25.82
N SER A 704 3.47 8.91 26.93
CA SER A 704 3.07 9.34 28.30
C SER A 704 4.04 10.35 28.95
N GLY A 705 4.86 11.07 28.17
CA GLY A 705 5.71 12.16 28.70
C GLY A 705 4.94 13.26 29.46
N ASN A 706 5.58 14.40 29.73
CA ASN A 706 5.10 15.45 30.66
C ASN A 706 3.64 15.96 30.45
N ASN A 707 3.01 15.71 29.29
CA ASN A 707 1.67 16.20 28.93
C ASN A 707 0.54 15.16 28.99
N LYS A 708 0.77 13.92 29.48
CA LYS A 708 -0.27 12.86 29.59
C LYS A 708 -0.99 12.49 28.27
N GLU A 709 -0.38 12.78 27.11
CA GLU A 709 -0.99 12.53 25.79
C GLU A 709 -1.09 11.03 25.44
N GLY A 710 -0.32 10.16 26.10
CA GLY A 710 -0.25 8.74 25.78
C GLY A 710 -1.60 8.02 25.78
N PHE A 711 -2.47 8.29 26.76
CA PHE A 711 -3.81 7.70 26.77
C PHE A 711 -4.68 8.21 25.60
N LEU A 712 -4.48 9.47 25.20
CA LEU A 712 -5.19 10.05 24.06
C LEU A 712 -4.77 9.36 22.76
N TYR A 713 -3.46 9.18 22.55
CA TYR A 713 -2.89 8.60 21.34
C TYR A 713 -3.24 7.11 21.18
N ALA A 714 -3.21 6.35 22.28
CA ALA A 714 -3.43 4.91 22.25
C ALA A 714 -4.93 4.52 22.25
N TYR A 715 -5.79 5.32 22.90
CA TYR A 715 -7.18 4.90 23.14
C TYR A 715 -8.22 5.92 22.66
N VAL A 716 -8.09 7.19 23.06
CA VAL A 716 -9.16 8.18 22.82
C VAL A 716 -9.26 8.58 21.36
N TYR A 717 -8.16 8.96 20.70
CA TYR A 717 -8.20 9.37 19.29
C TYR A 717 -8.63 8.22 18.37
N PRO A 718 -8.05 7.01 18.44
CA PRO A 718 -8.53 5.88 17.64
C PRO A 718 -10.01 5.55 17.90
N GLY A 719 -10.44 5.61 19.16
CA GLY A 719 -11.84 5.33 19.52
C GLY A 719 -12.82 6.37 18.98
N MET A 720 -12.51 7.66 19.12
CA MET A 720 -13.34 8.73 18.57
C MET A 720 -13.37 8.73 17.05
N ASN A 721 -12.31 8.33 16.36
CA ASN A 721 -12.34 8.18 14.91
C ASN A 721 -13.40 7.17 14.46
N LYS A 722 -13.49 6.02 15.14
CA LYS A 722 -14.53 5.01 14.89
C LYS A 722 -15.93 5.57 15.12
N VAL A 723 -16.12 6.36 16.19
CA VAL A 723 -17.40 7.04 16.48
C VAL A 723 -17.76 8.00 15.34
N LEU A 724 -16.83 8.84 14.89
CA LEU A 724 -17.07 9.82 13.83
C LEU A 724 -17.34 9.16 12.48
N GLN A 725 -16.64 8.08 12.15
CA GLN A 725 -16.89 7.30 10.94
C GLN A 725 -18.27 6.66 10.94
N ALA A 726 -18.70 6.10 12.08
CA ALA A 726 -20.02 5.49 12.25
C ALA A 726 -21.14 6.53 12.20
N ALA A 727 -20.97 7.67 12.89
CA ALA A 727 -21.94 8.76 12.87
C ALA A 727 -22.07 9.39 11.46
N GLY A 728 -20.96 9.55 10.75
CA GLY A 728 -20.95 10.03 9.38
C GLY A 728 -21.60 9.07 8.36
N ARG A 729 -22.12 7.91 8.77
CA ARG A 729 -22.90 7.02 7.89
C ARG A 729 -24.31 7.54 7.62
N VAL A 730 -24.87 8.33 8.52
CA VAL A 730 -26.25 8.83 8.43
C VAL A 730 -26.42 9.90 7.34
N ILE A 731 -25.38 10.70 7.07
CA ILE A 731 -25.45 11.78 6.08
C ILE A 731 -24.35 11.62 5.04
N ARG A 732 -24.77 11.37 3.79
CA ARG A 732 -23.93 11.16 2.60
C ARG A 732 -24.24 12.14 1.49
N THR A 733 -25.50 12.53 1.33
CA THR A 733 -25.98 13.50 0.35
C THR A 733 -26.60 14.73 1.01
N GLU A 734 -26.75 15.83 0.26
CA GLU A 734 -27.34 17.08 0.77
C GLU A 734 -28.81 16.92 1.20
N SER A 735 -29.50 15.92 0.67
CA SER A 735 -30.89 15.57 1.01
C SER A 735 -31.02 14.52 2.12
N ASP A 736 -29.92 13.90 2.56
CA ASP A 736 -30.00 12.86 3.58
C ASP A 736 -30.41 13.47 4.92
N ARG A 737 -31.33 12.80 5.63
CA ARG A 737 -31.85 13.24 6.90
C ARG A 737 -31.91 12.09 7.89
N GLY A 738 -31.38 12.31 9.09
CA GLY A 738 -31.38 11.28 10.11
C GLY A 738 -30.89 11.74 11.46
N PHE A 739 -30.85 10.79 12.41
CA PHE A 739 -30.36 11.06 13.75
C PHE A 739 -29.17 10.18 14.14
N VAL A 740 -28.34 10.68 15.04
CA VAL A 740 -27.26 9.91 15.67
C VAL A 740 -27.44 10.00 17.17
N VAL A 741 -27.48 8.85 17.86
CA VAL A 741 -27.53 8.78 19.32
C VAL A 741 -26.20 8.29 19.87
N LEU A 742 -25.50 9.15 20.59
CA LEU A 742 -24.30 8.79 21.34
C LEU A 742 -24.70 8.34 22.75
N MET A 743 -24.28 7.14 23.17
CA MET A 743 -24.71 6.54 24.44
C MET A 743 -23.51 6.21 25.31
N ASP A 744 -23.01 7.20 26.07
CA ASP A 744 -21.99 7.03 27.13
C ASP A 744 -21.79 8.32 27.94
N LYS A 745 -21.65 8.21 29.26
CA LYS A 745 -21.31 9.34 30.14
C LYS A 745 -19.96 9.99 29.81
N ARG A 746 -19.00 9.26 29.23
CA ARG A 746 -17.65 9.74 28.89
C ARG A 746 -17.64 10.84 27.85
N TYR A 747 -18.66 10.93 27.00
CA TYR A 747 -18.77 12.03 26.03
C TYR A 747 -18.81 13.42 26.68
N ARG A 748 -19.13 13.51 27.98
CA ARG A 748 -19.05 14.75 28.77
C ARG A 748 -17.64 15.12 29.22
N GLU A 749 -16.71 14.18 29.28
CA GLU A 749 -15.36 14.45 29.76
C GLU A 749 -14.62 15.32 28.72
N ARG A 750 -13.81 16.27 29.20
CA ARG A 750 -13.11 17.27 28.37
C ARG A 750 -12.33 16.64 27.21
N GLN A 751 -11.68 15.51 27.46
CA GLN A 751 -10.86 14.80 26.47
C GLN A 751 -11.66 14.29 25.26
N TYR A 752 -12.92 13.86 25.44
CA TYR A 752 -13.77 13.41 24.33
C TYR A 752 -14.48 14.57 23.66
N LYS A 753 -14.98 15.53 24.46
CA LYS A 753 -15.66 16.73 23.95
C LYS A 753 -14.78 17.54 23.00
N ASN A 754 -13.49 17.66 23.29
CA ASN A 754 -12.54 18.42 22.47
C ASN A 754 -12.25 17.80 21.09
N ILE A 755 -12.58 16.52 20.88
CA ILE A 755 -12.35 15.82 19.60
C ILE A 755 -13.61 15.89 18.71
N MET A 756 -14.77 16.18 19.30
CA MET A 756 -16.02 16.28 18.55
C MET A 756 -15.91 17.38 17.48
N PRO A 757 -16.49 17.18 16.29
CA PRO A 757 -16.57 18.20 15.26
C PRO A 757 -17.22 19.48 15.78
N VAL A 758 -16.79 20.63 15.28
CA VAL A 758 -17.38 21.93 15.66
C VAL A 758 -18.89 21.94 15.40
N GLY A 759 -19.36 21.37 14.29
CA GLY A 759 -20.79 21.24 13.98
C GLY A 759 -21.59 20.31 14.90
N TRP A 760 -20.97 19.68 15.90
CA TRP A 760 -21.66 18.90 16.93
C TRP A 760 -21.90 19.72 18.21
N SER A 761 -21.73 21.04 18.17
CA SER A 761 -21.96 21.94 19.30
C SER A 761 -23.37 21.85 19.88
N ASP A 762 -24.37 21.57 19.02
CA ASP A 762 -25.80 21.63 19.35
C ASP A 762 -26.36 20.25 19.75
N ILE A 763 -25.51 19.36 20.27
CA ILE A 763 -25.92 18.04 20.73
C ILE A 763 -26.99 18.12 21.81
N LYS A 764 -28.17 17.55 21.55
CA LYS A 764 -29.28 17.57 22.50
C LYS A 764 -29.14 16.42 23.48
N ARG A 765 -29.15 16.72 24.78
CA ARG A 765 -29.13 15.68 25.81
C ARG A 765 -30.49 15.04 25.93
N ILE A 766 -30.50 13.73 26.07
CA ILE A 766 -31.70 12.93 26.27
C ILE A 766 -31.52 12.01 27.47
N ASN A 767 -32.61 11.78 28.19
CA ASN A 767 -32.71 10.83 29.28
C ASN A 767 -34.01 10.03 29.11
N ILE A 768 -34.03 9.16 28.11
CA ILE A 768 -35.19 8.29 27.84
C ILE A 768 -35.29 7.30 29.02
N PRO A 769 -36.44 7.24 29.74
CA PRO A 769 -37.81 7.34 29.23
C PRO A 769 -38.54 8.69 29.34
N ASN A 770 -37.86 9.81 29.59
CA ASN A 770 -38.48 11.13 29.70
C ASN A 770 -39.29 11.49 28.44
N LYS A 771 -40.60 11.76 28.60
CA LYS A 771 -41.52 12.08 27.50
C LYS A 771 -41.08 13.32 26.70
N ASN A 772 -40.52 14.32 27.36
CA ASN A 772 -40.06 15.53 26.67
C ASN A 772 -38.90 15.24 25.70
N ASP A 773 -38.05 14.27 26.06
CA ASP A 773 -36.91 13.89 25.23
C ASP A 773 -37.34 13.03 24.03
N GLU A 774 -38.45 12.29 24.16
CA GLU A 774 -39.07 11.59 23.02
C GLU A 774 -39.69 12.53 21.98
N CYS A 775 -40.17 13.70 22.42
CA CYS A 775 -40.71 14.72 21.52
C CYS A 775 -39.60 15.23 20.59
N ILE A 776 -38.35 15.34 21.04
CA ILE A 776 -37.24 15.84 20.21
C ILE A 776 -37.09 15.08 18.89
N ILE A 777 -37.19 13.74 18.93
CA ILE A 777 -37.09 12.89 17.73
C ILE A 777 -38.35 13.02 16.89
N SER A 778 -39.51 13.09 17.53
CA SER A 778 -40.79 13.25 16.85
C SER A 778 -40.83 14.58 16.09
N ASP A 779 -40.52 15.69 16.77
CA ASP A 779 -40.46 17.05 16.23
C ASP A 779 -39.44 17.15 15.11
N PHE A 780 -38.27 16.51 15.27
CA PHE A 780 -37.29 16.43 14.19
C PHE A 780 -37.95 15.85 12.94
N TRP A 781 -38.65 14.72 13.01
CA TRP A 781 -39.30 14.17 11.82
C TRP A 781 -40.47 15.02 11.30
N HIS A 782 -41.26 15.66 12.17
CA HIS A 782 -42.46 16.43 11.78
C HIS A 782 -42.16 17.81 11.17
N ASN A 783 -41.15 18.54 11.66
CA ASN A 783 -40.84 19.93 11.26
C ASN A 783 -40.41 20.13 9.79
N HIS A 784 -40.51 19.11 8.95
CA HIS A 784 -40.20 19.18 7.51
C HIS A 784 -41.46 19.09 6.64
N HIS A 785 -42.60 18.63 7.17
CA HIS A 785 -43.84 18.60 6.40
C HIS A 785 -44.39 20.00 6.08
N ASP A 786 -43.97 21.03 6.82
CA ASP A 786 -44.45 22.42 6.65
C ASP A 786 -43.56 23.33 5.78
N VAL A 787 -42.41 22.83 5.28
CA VAL A 787 -41.47 23.66 4.48
C VAL A 787 -41.57 23.39 2.98
N ASN A 788 -42.30 22.35 2.56
CA ASN A 788 -42.48 21.97 1.15
C ASN A 788 -43.94 22.08 0.66
N ASN A 789 -44.78 22.87 1.34
CA ASN A 789 -46.10 23.27 0.85
C ASN A 789 -46.11 24.72 0.41
#